data_AF-A0AAW5N8M1-F1
#
_entry.id   AF-A0AAW5N8M1-F1
#
_cell.length_a   1.000
_cell.length_b   1.000
_cell.length_c   1.000
_cell.angle_alpha   90.00
_cell.angle_beta   90.00
_cell.angle_gamma   90.00
#
_symmetry.space_group_name_H-M   'P 1'
#
loop_
_entity.id
_entity.type
_entity.pdbx_description
1 polymer ?
#
loop_
_entity_poly.entity_id
_entity_poly.type
_entity_poly.pdbx_seq_one_letter_code
_entity_poly.pdbx_strand_id
1 'polypeptide(L)'
;MKWKQITVLAVLTTSCLLAEAKVKPIVHYNFGKSGNVTYAVAPERLEPVTGKGSLVAVGRPVFYADAPGDKKMKGEGGILFNGDGDGYKQASAVGIPTDNQVLEVWVKPRLNTQLSEKENQQAQVLLSNGTAKEGYVFVHQKGHWYLISGGSGRVEVGEVSHNAWTHLAMVVEDGKGSVWMNGKKTGTFKPTKTLAPHFSIAVSEDGKEAFYGEVYEVRYSTFATGKFDPESDFLLDYKKLKETGKQRLAERRALVQQLEQAGEGKKVVAELPAVCQEKDWLISQIEEPACLYVQQSEDGVTSSFQLNNGLISRTFYVGENIACVGYKNLSNGAEYLRAVKPEARVCIDSVWYEVGGLKGQPELSYLLDSWYTEMEASDLAFTLAKVETGLPLMRYPWTPKYNAVPADWPAKGLRMEMTFVPTESMVDVKDMQVKVNYEIYQGLPVIAKWIEVINEGEKEVLLNDMECEVLAVNQDQVKRLHVESDFSFALVNADLEGSALMHYAGTPKPYHVGGSTTKWTVDKDYNTWASHNQAEDKFLGFPHHNLLLSKLPMGPYTKVDREAPFKSYITFELLQDSDDRERQSLGHRRMYKKLAPQTTESLIAGGITSHDEAKLKGFIDQMAELGLEQLDIMAWPGISHDNLDSTYVQLWRRVATYAKERGIVMGGYELQVASRGRGAEVDCIHPETGKPGSLFGQSVCIASGWKDTYYPKMWEFFDKTGFMTYNMDGPYHGDPCASTVHPHHMRLEDSQWQQWKTQVEVIHELKRRGMYVPIPDWYFLNGQNATGMGYREASANLTPQQQLLLGRQYIYDGTWHKIPTMGWMTLQLVGFYTNDPRVGLEPLCDNLDRYEAQLMQFLGSGCHLTIRGNRLYDTPETKQMVSRCINWFKEYRDILTSDIIHVSRPTGRDLDCMMHVNPFIRHKGMVVVFNPTDRDITKEMRLPLYYTGLKDKATVTSSDGSRQNFSLNQKGELLLPVSIKAQGISWYLIEE
;
A
#
# COMPACT_ATOMS: atom_id res chain seq x y z
N MET A 1 -84.32 37.90 19.95
CA MET A 1 -85.60 37.20 19.72
C MET A 1 -85.41 35.70 19.98
N LYS A 2 -86.10 35.18 21.01
CA LYS A 2 -86.50 33.77 21.34
C LYS A 2 -85.61 32.55 20.97
N TRP A 3 -84.96 31.97 22.02
CA TRP A 3 -85.14 30.61 22.59
C TRP A 3 -85.34 29.38 21.66
N LYS A 4 -84.46 28.36 21.71
CA LYS A 4 -84.57 27.10 22.53
C LYS A 4 -83.56 26.00 22.09
N GLN A 5 -83.08 25.23 23.08
CA GLN A 5 -82.35 23.96 22.98
C GLN A 5 -83.20 22.83 22.37
N ILE A 6 -82.58 21.77 21.82
CA ILE A 6 -82.69 20.35 22.26
C ILE A 6 -81.94 19.40 21.31
N THR A 7 -81.23 18.46 21.92
CA THR A 7 -80.48 17.30 21.41
C THR A 7 -81.34 16.29 20.64
N VAL A 8 -80.82 15.71 19.54
CA VAL A 8 -81.23 14.37 19.04
C VAL A 8 -79.99 13.58 18.60
N LEU A 9 -79.89 12.38 19.16
CA LEU A 9 -78.95 11.29 18.90
C LEU A 9 -79.28 10.64 17.54
N ALA A 10 -78.30 10.46 16.65
CA ALA A 10 -78.47 9.67 15.43
C ALA A 10 -77.42 8.54 15.38
N VAL A 11 -77.93 7.32 15.35
CA VAL A 11 -77.19 6.06 15.14
C VAL A 11 -76.72 6.02 13.68
N LEU A 12 -75.41 5.87 13.47
CA LEU A 12 -74.84 5.51 12.17
C LEU A 12 -74.10 4.19 12.35
N THR A 13 -74.73 3.13 11.87
CA THR A 13 -74.16 1.80 11.69
C THR A 13 -73.17 1.83 10.53
N THR A 14 -71.87 1.88 10.82
CA THR A 14 -70.80 1.62 9.86
C THR A 14 -70.55 0.12 9.78
N SER A 15 -71.00 -0.50 8.70
CA SER A 15 -70.60 -1.85 8.31
C SER A 15 -69.13 -1.84 7.85
N CYS A 16 -68.23 -2.26 8.74
CA CYS A 16 -66.84 -2.59 8.41
C CYS A 16 -66.82 -3.83 7.51
N LEU A 17 -66.51 -3.64 6.23
CA LEU A 17 -65.97 -4.71 5.39
C LEU A 17 -64.54 -4.98 5.88
N LEU A 18 -64.35 -6.08 6.60
CA LEU A 18 -63.04 -6.64 6.92
C LEU A 18 -62.36 -7.02 5.60
N ALA A 19 -61.30 -6.31 5.22
CA ALA A 19 -60.39 -6.77 4.18
C ALA A 19 -59.68 -8.04 4.70
N GLU A 20 -59.92 -9.19 4.07
CA GLU A 20 -59.15 -10.40 4.35
C GLU A 20 -57.67 -10.17 4.03
N ALA A 21 -56.77 -10.64 4.91
CA ALA A 21 -55.33 -10.55 4.70
C ALA A 21 -54.93 -11.32 3.43
N LYS A 22 -54.17 -10.67 2.53
CA LYS A 22 -53.76 -11.23 1.23
C LYS A 22 -52.80 -12.42 1.36
N VAL A 23 -51.98 -12.43 2.42
CA VAL A 23 -51.11 -13.54 2.83
C VAL A 23 -51.55 -14.05 4.20
N LYS A 24 -51.68 -15.37 4.33
CA LYS A 24 -52.17 -16.05 5.53
C LYS A 24 -51.03 -16.82 6.22
N PRO A 25 -50.53 -16.35 7.39
CA PRO A 25 -49.56 -17.10 8.18
C PRO A 25 -50.15 -18.44 8.64
N ILE A 26 -49.47 -19.53 8.31
CA ILE A 26 -49.83 -20.89 8.75
C ILE A 26 -49.04 -21.25 10.00
N VAL A 27 -47.76 -20.86 10.06
CA VAL A 27 -46.98 -20.85 11.30
C VAL A 27 -46.03 -19.65 11.32
N HIS A 28 -45.90 -19.02 12.48
CA HIS A 28 -44.97 -17.91 12.71
C HIS A 28 -44.32 -18.10 14.08
N TYR A 29 -43.01 -18.32 14.09
CA TYR A 29 -42.19 -18.36 15.30
C TYR A 29 -41.45 -17.04 15.41
N ASN A 30 -41.71 -16.29 16.48
CA ASN A 30 -40.96 -15.10 16.83
C ASN A 30 -40.31 -15.38 18.19
N PHE A 31 -38.99 -15.28 18.28
CA PHE A 31 -38.23 -15.72 19.45
C PHE A 31 -38.11 -14.66 20.55
N GLY A 32 -38.93 -13.61 20.46
CA GLY A 32 -38.78 -12.36 21.18
C GLY A 32 -38.75 -12.38 22.72
N LYS A 33 -38.76 -11.15 23.23
CA LYS A 33 -38.47 -10.60 24.56
C LYS A 33 -38.07 -11.53 25.72
N SER A 34 -36.81 -11.45 26.16
CA SER A 34 -36.35 -11.88 27.50
C SER A 34 -35.87 -10.73 28.41
N GLY A 35 -35.90 -9.48 27.93
CA GLY A 35 -35.30 -8.33 28.63
C GLY A 35 -33.84 -8.10 28.21
N ASN A 36 -33.03 -7.47 29.07
CA ASN A 36 -31.61 -7.18 28.77
C ASN A 36 -30.68 -8.41 29.00
N VAL A 37 -31.21 -9.63 29.02
CA VAL A 37 -30.45 -10.83 29.38
C VAL A 37 -29.90 -11.49 28.11
N THR A 38 -28.59 -11.75 28.09
CA THR A 38 -27.90 -12.55 27.06
C THR A 38 -27.43 -13.85 27.69
N TYR A 39 -27.30 -14.91 26.89
CA TYR A 39 -26.82 -16.24 27.32
C TYR A 39 -27.72 -16.95 28.34
N ALA A 40 -28.99 -16.58 28.43
CA ALA A 40 -29.99 -17.37 29.17
C ALA A 40 -30.36 -18.62 28.36
N VAL A 41 -30.64 -19.74 29.04
CA VAL A 41 -31.10 -20.97 28.36
C VAL A 41 -32.41 -20.68 27.63
N ALA A 42 -32.48 -21.00 26.33
CA ALA A 42 -33.69 -20.84 25.55
C ALA A 42 -34.75 -21.89 25.93
N PRO A 43 -36.05 -21.66 25.67
CA PRO A 43 -37.12 -22.59 26.04
C PRO A 43 -36.93 -23.99 25.44
N GLU A 44 -37.18 -25.06 26.20
CA GLU A 44 -37.14 -26.44 25.67
C GLU A 44 -38.18 -26.68 24.56
N ARG A 45 -39.27 -25.90 24.55
CA ARG A 45 -40.28 -25.88 23.49
C ARG A 45 -40.55 -24.45 23.04
N LEU A 46 -40.62 -24.27 21.73
CA LEU A 46 -41.02 -23.01 21.10
C LEU A 46 -42.42 -23.16 20.51
N GLU A 47 -43.34 -22.38 21.05
CA GLU A 47 -44.70 -22.25 20.52
C GLU A 47 -44.76 -21.11 19.50
N PRO A 48 -45.47 -21.28 18.38
CA PRO A 48 -45.61 -20.23 17.39
C PRO A 48 -46.56 -19.13 17.88
N VAL A 49 -46.26 -17.87 17.56
CA VAL A 49 -47.14 -16.72 17.83
C VAL A 49 -48.39 -16.73 16.95
N THR A 50 -48.38 -17.49 15.86
CA THR A 50 -49.55 -17.75 15.00
C THR A 50 -49.43 -19.15 14.42
N GLY A 51 -50.50 -19.95 14.43
CA GLY A 51 -50.50 -21.32 13.87
C GLY A 51 -50.50 -22.43 14.92
N LYS A 52 -50.15 -23.65 14.49
CA LYS A 52 -49.97 -24.84 15.34
C LYS A 52 -48.68 -25.56 14.94
N GLY A 53 -48.01 -26.19 15.90
CA GLY A 53 -46.75 -26.92 15.69
C GLY A 53 -45.67 -26.42 16.64
N SER A 54 -45.42 -27.16 17.72
CA SER A 54 -44.44 -26.83 18.75
C SER A 54 -43.08 -27.40 18.35
N LEU A 55 -42.04 -26.56 18.33
CA LEU A 55 -40.68 -27.03 18.05
C LEU A 55 -39.99 -27.43 19.35
N VAL A 56 -39.32 -28.58 19.36
CA VAL A 56 -38.58 -29.07 20.52
C VAL A 56 -37.09 -28.78 20.32
N ALA A 57 -36.45 -28.23 21.35
CA ALA A 57 -35.02 -27.94 21.33
C ALA A 57 -34.20 -29.24 21.20
N VAL A 58 -33.12 -29.16 20.43
CA VAL A 58 -32.01 -30.12 20.39
C VAL A 58 -30.78 -29.36 20.86
N GLY A 59 -29.94 -29.96 21.70
CA GLY A 59 -28.82 -29.24 22.32
C GLY A 59 -29.28 -28.22 23.36
N ARG A 60 -28.52 -27.12 23.50
CA ARG A 60 -28.79 -26.05 24.48
C ARG A 60 -28.66 -24.66 23.83
N PRO A 61 -29.58 -24.30 22.92
CA PRO A 61 -29.59 -22.96 22.36
C PRO A 61 -29.83 -21.91 23.47
N VAL A 62 -29.32 -20.70 23.27
CA VAL A 62 -29.40 -19.63 24.27
C VAL A 62 -30.05 -18.37 23.71
N PHE A 63 -30.77 -17.64 24.55
CA PHE A 63 -31.30 -16.34 24.18
C PHE A 63 -30.18 -15.31 24.09
N TYR A 64 -30.23 -14.44 23.07
CA TYR A 64 -29.29 -13.34 22.87
C TYR A 64 -30.05 -12.04 22.58
N ALA A 65 -29.80 -11.00 23.37
CA ALA A 65 -30.46 -9.69 23.29
C ALA A 65 -29.99 -8.86 22.08
N ASP A 66 -30.14 -9.40 20.88
CA ASP A 66 -29.98 -8.69 19.62
C ASP A 66 -31.12 -9.05 18.65
N ALA A 67 -31.52 -8.08 17.84
CA ALA A 67 -32.66 -8.20 16.93
C ALA A 67 -32.42 -7.33 15.68
N PRO A 68 -33.07 -7.64 14.54
CA PRO A 68 -33.05 -6.79 13.35
C PRO A 68 -33.35 -5.33 13.70
N GLY A 69 -32.61 -4.39 13.12
CA GLY A 69 -32.60 -3.00 13.58
C GLY A 69 -33.95 -2.27 13.51
N ASP A 70 -34.85 -2.69 12.61
CA ASP A 70 -36.25 -2.25 12.52
C ASP A 70 -37.15 -2.82 13.63
N LYS A 71 -36.75 -3.94 14.23
CA LYS A 71 -37.50 -4.67 15.25
C LYS A 71 -36.94 -4.46 16.65
N LYS A 72 -35.72 -3.93 16.76
CA LYS A 72 -34.99 -3.74 18.01
C LYS A 72 -35.68 -2.75 18.97
N MET A 73 -36.54 -3.29 19.83
CA MET A 73 -37.09 -2.60 21.01
C MET A 73 -36.39 -3.06 22.29
N LYS A 74 -36.46 -2.24 23.35
CA LYS A 74 -35.86 -2.58 24.65
C LYS A 74 -36.39 -3.94 25.15
N GLY A 75 -35.48 -4.90 25.29
CA GLY A 75 -35.76 -6.25 25.77
C GLY A 75 -36.00 -7.30 24.70
N GLU A 76 -35.96 -6.97 23.41
CA GLU A 76 -36.03 -7.94 22.30
C GLU A 76 -34.70 -8.63 22.03
N GLY A 77 -34.78 -9.87 21.53
CA GLY A 77 -33.63 -10.70 21.21
C GLY A 77 -34.02 -11.92 20.39
N GLY A 78 -33.03 -12.54 19.75
CA GLY A 78 -33.15 -13.82 19.06
C GLY A 78 -32.58 -14.98 19.86
N ILE A 79 -32.50 -16.14 19.21
CA ILE A 79 -31.83 -17.33 19.75
C ILE A 79 -30.48 -17.47 19.06
N LEU A 80 -29.42 -17.53 19.86
CA LEU A 80 -28.08 -17.87 19.44
C LEU A 80 -27.89 -19.40 19.49
N PHE A 81 -27.45 -19.93 18.36
CA PHE A 81 -27.06 -21.31 18.13
C PHE A 81 -25.54 -21.43 18.09
N ASN A 82 -25.01 -22.48 18.71
CA ASN A 82 -23.58 -22.68 18.91
C ASN A 82 -22.89 -23.39 17.73
N GLY A 83 -23.66 -23.88 16.74
CA GLY A 83 -23.12 -24.58 15.57
C GLY A 83 -22.63 -26.01 15.86
N ASP A 84 -22.94 -26.55 17.05
CA ASP A 84 -22.55 -27.87 17.53
C ASP A 84 -23.80 -28.67 17.95
N GLY A 85 -24.62 -28.99 16.95
CA GLY A 85 -25.80 -29.85 17.10
C GLY A 85 -26.98 -29.24 17.87
N ASP A 86 -26.95 -27.94 18.18
CA ASP A 86 -28.08 -27.24 18.78
C ASP A 86 -29.05 -26.67 17.74
N GLY A 87 -30.34 -26.61 18.09
CA GLY A 87 -31.39 -26.24 17.15
C GLY A 87 -32.79 -26.53 17.68
N TYR A 88 -33.77 -26.43 16.80
CA TYR A 88 -35.17 -26.77 17.09
C TYR A 88 -35.74 -27.66 15.99
N LYS A 89 -36.56 -28.66 16.35
CA LYS A 89 -37.17 -29.55 15.36
C LYS A 89 -38.57 -30.02 15.72
N GLN A 90 -39.31 -30.46 14.70
CA GLN A 90 -40.55 -31.23 14.82
C GLN A 90 -40.62 -32.31 13.74
N ALA A 91 -41.31 -33.41 14.02
CA ALA A 91 -41.46 -34.57 13.14
C ALA A 91 -42.56 -34.39 12.07
N SER A 92 -42.84 -33.16 11.65
CA SER A 92 -43.85 -32.84 10.65
C SER A 92 -43.40 -31.64 9.82
N ALA A 93 -43.57 -31.73 8.51
CA ALA A 93 -43.41 -30.56 7.64
C ALA A 93 -44.59 -29.62 7.80
N VAL A 94 -44.40 -28.38 7.36
CA VAL A 94 -45.44 -27.36 7.35
C VAL A 94 -45.88 -27.09 5.92
N GLY A 95 -47.18 -27.22 5.65
CA GLY A 95 -47.77 -26.91 4.35
C GLY A 95 -47.66 -28.01 3.30
N ILE A 96 -47.89 -27.64 2.04
CA ILE A 96 -47.89 -28.53 0.87
C ILE A 96 -46.88 -27.98 -0.14
N PRO A 97 -46.03 -28.82 -0.76
CA PRO A 97 -44.93 -28.36 -1.62
C PRO A 97 -45.35 -27.51 -2.82
N THR A 98 -46.57 -27.70 -3.32
CA THR A 98 -47.12 -27.04 -4.52
C THR A 98 -48.00 -25.83 -4.22
N ASP A 99 -48.27 -25.53 -2.94
CA ASP A 99 -49.07 -24.37 -2.58
C ASP A 99 -48.32 -23.09 -2.93
N ASN A 100 -49.11 -22.06 -3.25
CA ASN A 100 -48.62 -20.70 -3.27
C ASN A 100 -48.22 -20.31 -1.83
N GLN A 101 -46.92 -20.21 -1.60
CA GLN A 101 -46.34 -20.20 -0.27
C GLN A 101 -45.13 -19.26 -0.17
N VAL A 102 -44.89 -18.77 1.04
CA VAL A 102 -43.66 -18.08 1.42
C VAL A 102 -43.10 -18.71 2.68
N LEU A 103 -41.80 -19.04 2.65
CA LEU A 103 -41.02 -19.44 3.83
C LEU A 103 -39.89 -18.44 4.00
N GLU A 104 -39.80 -17.83 5.17
CA GLU A 104 -38.83 -16.77 5.42
C GLU A 104 -38.27 -16.80 6.84
N VAL A 105 -37.09 -16.21 7.01
CA VAL A 105 -36.32 -16.19 8.25
C VAL A 105 -35.48 -14.92 8.37
N TRP A 106 -35.41 -14.37 9.58
CA TRP A 106 -34.38 -13.39 9.98
C TRP A 106 -33.23 -14.08 10.68
N VAL A 107 -32.03 -13.92 10.13
CA VAL A 107 -30.81 -14.61 10.58
C VAL A 107 -29.63 -13.65 10.69
N LYS A 108 -28.75 -13.86 11.67
CA LYS A 108 -27.47 -13.17 11.83
C LYS A 108 -26.36 -14.21 12.03
N PRO A 109 -25.65 -14.62 10.96
CA PRO A 109 -24.60 -15.63 11.05
C PRO A 109 -23.39 -15.07 11.81
N ARG A 110 -22.74 -15.89 12.64
CA ARG A 110 -21.51 -15.48 13.33
C ARG A 110 -20.29 -16.09 12.65
N LEU A 111 -19.14 -15.45 12.80
CA LEU A 111 -17.86 -16.01 12.38
C LEU A 111 -17.23 -16.76 13.55
N ASN A 112 -16.95 -18.06 13.38
CA ASN A 112 -16.24 -18.82 14.40
C ASN A 112 -14.72 -18.75 14.14
N THR A 113 -14.04 -17.85 14.84
CA THR A 113 -12.61 -17.59 14.69
C THR A 113 -11.71 -18.69 15.28
N GLN A 114 -12.28 -19.69 15.96
CA GLN A 114 -11.54 -20.83 16.51
C GLN A 114 -11.50 -22.03 15.56
N LEU A 115 -12.32 -22.04 14.50
CA LEU A 115 -12.35 -23.10 13.50
C LEU A 115 -11.37 -22.83 12.37
N SER A 116 -10.74 -23.87 11.85
CA SER A 116 -9.91 -23.78 10.65
C SER A 116 -10.73 -23.34 9.42
N GLU A 117 -10.07 -22.78 8.39
CA GLU A 117 -10.75 -22.43 7.13
C GLU A 117 -11.55 -23.60 6.53
N LYS A 118 -11.05 -24.83 6.69
CA LYS A 118 -11.72 -26.03 6.18
C LYS A 118 -12.98 -26.36 6.96
N GLU A 119 -13.00 -26.10 8.27
CA GLU A 119 -14.16 -26.29 9.13
C GLU A 119 -15.21 -25.20 8.91
N ASN A 120 -14.79 -23.95 8.74
CA ASN A 120 -15.67 -22.84 8.37
C ASN A 120 -16.30 -22.98 6.97
N GLN A 121 -15.80 -23.89 6.13
CA GLN A 121 -16.36 -24.20 4.81
C GLN A 121 -17.42 -25.32 4.82
N GLN A 122 -17.68 -25.98 5.96
CA GLN A 122 -18.74 -26.99 6.06
C GLN A 122 -20.13 -26.37 5.86
N ALA A 123 -21.05 -27.17 5.32
CA ALA A 123 -22.43 -26.74 5.13
C ALA A 123 -23.15 -26.68 6.49
N GLN A 124 -23.85 -25.58 6.73
CA GLN A 124 -24.65 -25.36 7.93
C GLN A 124 -26.12 -25.21 7.53
N VAL A 125 -27.02 -26.00 8.14
CA VAL A 125 -28.46 -25.93 7.88
C VAL A 125 -29.11 -24.88 8.77
N LEU A 126 -29.65 -23.82 8.16
CA LEU A 126 -30.33 -22.74 8.85
C LEU A 126 -31.81 -23.05 9.09
N LEU A 127 -32.52 -23.49 8.05
CA LEU A 127 -33.96 -23.69 8.09
C LEU A 127 -34.34 -24.81 7.12
N SER A 128 -35.04 -25.82 7.61
CA SER A 128 -35.48 -26.98 6.83
C SER A 128 -36.99 -27.15 6.95
N ASN A 129 -37.69 -27.23 5.83
CA ASN A 129 -39.06 -27.74 5.73
C ASN A 129 -39.05 -28.93 4.77
N GLY A 130 -39.08 -30.15 5.32
CA GLY A 130 -38.67 -31.38 4.65
C GLY A 130 -37.16 -31.61 4.77
N THR A 131 -36.56 -32.26 3.77
CA THR A 131 -35.12 -32.60 3.74
C THR A 131 -34.46 -32.06 2.46
N ALA A 132 -33.13 -32.12 2.38
CA ALA A 132 -32.41 -31.75 1.15
C ALA A 132 -32.79 -32.63 -0.07
N LYS A 133 -33.37 -33.82 0.17
CA LYS A 133 -33.90 -34.69 -0.90
C LYS A 133 -35.35 -34.39 -1.24
N GLU A 134 -36.16 -34.08 -0.23
CA GLU A 134 -37.61 -33.92 -0.34
C GLU A 134 -38.07 -32.74 0.52
N GLY A 135 -37.85 -31.52 0.05
CA GLY A 135 -38.15 -30.32 0.82
C GLY A 135 -37.48 -29.05 0.33
N TYR A 136 -37.52 -28.05 1.19
CA TYR A 136 -36.86 -26.76 1.04
C TYR A 136 -35.89 -26.54 2.22
N VAL A 137 -34.61 -26.32 1.92
CA VAL A 137 -33.58 -26.16 2.95
C VAL A 137 -32.72 -24.95 2.65
N PHE A 138 -32.71 -23.97 3.56
CA PHE A 138 -31.73 -22.90 3.55
C PHE A 138 -30.43 -23.38 4.19
N VAL A 139 -29.33 -23.23 3.47
CA VAL A 139 -27.99 -23.63 3.92
C VAL A 139 -27.01 -22.49 3.74
N HIS A 140 -26.10 -22.35 4.70
CA HIS A 140 -24.90 -21.53 4.59
C HIS A 140 -23.73 -22.43 4.19
N GLN A 141 -23.05 -22.12 3.09
CA GLN A 141 -21.85 -22.85 2.67
C GLN A 141 -20.88 -21.92 1.93
N LYS A 142 -19.59 -21.97 2.31
CA LYS A 142 -18.50 -21.21 1.66
C LYS A 142 -18.76 -19.69 1.57
N GLY A 143 -19.43 -19.09 2.57
CA GLY A 143 -19.72 -17.66 2.56
C GLY A 143 -20.92 -17.25 1.69
N HIS A 144 -21.72 -18.20 1.21
CA HIS A 144 -22.96 -17.91 0.48
C HIS A 144 -24.16 -18.63 1.11
N TRP A 145 -25.32 -17.99 1.01
CA TRP A 145 -26.63 -18.56 1.29
C TRP A 145 -27.14 -19.30 0.07
N TYR A 146 -27.65 -20.51 0.26
CA TYR A 146 -28.32 -21.30 -0.78
C TYR A 146 -29.67 -21.78 -0.30
N LEU A 147 -30.59 -21.95 -1.25
CA LEU A 147 -31.80 -22.75 -1.08
C LEU A 147 -31.63 -24.05 -1.86
N ILE A 148 -31.76 -25.18 -1.17
CA ILE A 148 -31.91 -26.50 -1.78
C ILE A 148 -33.39 -26.78 -1.98
N SER A 149 -33.79 -27.09 -3.22
CA SER A 149 -35.10 -27.63 -3.55
C SER A 149 -34.96 -29.11 -3.91
N GLY A 150 -35.46 -29.97 -3.02
CA GLY A 150 -35.32 -31.42 -3.08
C GLY A 150 -35.75 -32.00 -4.43
N GLY A 151 -34.86 -32.77 -5.06
CA GLY A 151 -35.08 -33.39 -6.37
C GLY A 151 -35.04 -32.42 -7.57
N SER A 152 -34.91 -31.11 -7.34
CA SER A 152 -34.95 -30.07 -8.39
C SER A 152 -33.63 -29.32 -8.55
N GLY A 153 -32.83 -29.19 -7.49
CA GLY A 153 -31.49 -28.58 -7.53
C GLY A 153 -31.24 -27.60 -6.38
N ARG A 154 -30.21 -26.78 -6.52
CA ARG A 154 -29.88 -25.69 -5.58
C ARG A 154 -29.85 -24.35 -6.32
N VAL A 155 -30.21 -23.28 -5.63
CA VAL A 155 -30.11 -21.90 -6.11
C VAL A 155 -29.37 -21.06 -5.07
N GLU A 156 -28.50 -20.17 -5.52
CA GLU A 156 -27.85 -19.20 -4.64
C GLU A 156 -28.83 -18.08 -4.27
N VAL A 157 -28.85 -17.72 -3.00
CA VAL A 157 -29.69 -16.64 -2.47
C VAL A 157 -28.89 -15.34 -2.36
N GLY A 158 -27.61 -15.41 -1.98
CA GLY A 158 -26.70 -14.26 -1.89
C GLY A 158 -25.52 -14.52 -0.97
N GLU A 159 -24.61 -13.56 -0.86
CA GLU A 159 -23.46 -13.63 0.05
C GLU A 159 -23.85 -13.54 1.53
N VAL A 160 -23.04 -14.17 2.38
CA VAL A 160 -23.25 -14.21 3.83
C VAL A 160 -22.60 -13.01 4.50
N SER A 161 -23.46 -12.22 5.13
CA SER A 161 -23.10 -11.05 5.93
C SER A 161 -22.88 -11.43 7.39
N HIS A 162 -21.66 -11.81 7.78
CA HIS A 162 -21.34 -12.16 9.17
C HIS A 162 -21.61 -10.99 10.13
N ASN A 163 -22.19 -11.31 11.28
CA ASN A 163 -22.60 -10.39 12.34
C ASN A 163 -23.64 -9.33 11.93
N ALA A 164 -24.26 -9.45 10.76
CA ALA A 164 -25.35 -8.59 10.30
C ALA A 164 -26.66 -9.37 10.12
N TRP A 165 -27.77 -8.73 10.48
CA TRP A 165 -29.10 -9.31 10.29
C TRP A 165 -29.47 -9.33 8.80
N THR A 166 -29.89 -10.49 8.33
CA THR A 166 -30.31 -10.76 6.95
C THR A 166 -31.69 -11.41 6.95
N HIS A 167 -32.59 -10.92 6.10
CA HIS A 167 -33.85 -11.58 5.80
C HIS A 167 -33.67 -12.48 4.58
N LEU A 168 -33.99 -13.77 4.73
CA LEU A 168 -33.99 -14.73 3.63
C LEU A 168 -35.42 -15.22 3.42
N ALA A 169 -35.84 -15.33 2.17
CA ALA A 169 -37.14 -15.88 1.84
C ALA A 169 -37.14 -16.70 0.55
N MET A 170 -38.05 -17.67 0.50
CA MET A 170 -38.45 -18.33 -0.73
C MET A 170 -39.94 -18.11 -0.95
N VAL A 171 -40.31 -17.90 -2.21
CA VAL A 171 -41.70 -17.75 -2.64
C VAL A 171 -41.96 -18.73 -3.76
N VAL A 172 -43.00 -19.55 -3.61
CA VAL A 172 -43.55 -20.36 -4.70
C VAL A 172 -44.87 -19.73 -5.10
N GLU A 173 -45.00 -19.35 -6.37
CA GLU A 173 -46.24 -18.84 -6.95
C GLU A 173 -46.47 -19.48 -8.31
N ASP A 174 -47.65 -20.08 -8.49
CA ASP A 174 -48.09 -20.75 -9.72
C ASP A 174 -47.05 -21.72 -10.28
N GLY A 175 -46.46 -22.54 -9.40
CA GLY A 175 -45.47 -23.56 -9.74
C GLY A 175 -44.07 -23.03 -10.07
N LYS A 176 -43.79 -21.75 -9.82
CA LYS A 176 -42.47 -21.13 -10.01
C LYS A 176 -41.89 -20.70 -8.66
N GLY A 177 -40.65 -21.10 -8.39
CA GLY A 177 -39.92 -20.73 -7.18
C GLY A 177 -39.05 -19.49 -7.40
N SER A 178 -38.96 -18.64 -6.39
CA SER A 178 -38.03 -17.51 -6.33
C SER A 178 -37.40 -17.38 -4.95
N VAL A 179 -36.13 -17.01 -4.91
CA VAL A 179 -35.41 -16.71 -3.67
C VAL A 179 -35.17 -15.22 -3.55
N TRP A 180 -35.19 -14.76 -2.30
CA TRP A 180 -35.15 -13.36 -1.93
C TRP A 180 -34.21 -13.16 -0.76
N MET A 181 -33.45 -12.08 -0.80
CA MET A 181 -32.58 -11.61 0.28
C MET A 181 -32.89 -10.15 0.56
N ASN A 182 -33.19 -9.80 1.81
CA ASN A 182 -33.55 -8.44 2.23
C ASN A 182 -34.64 -7.80 1.36
N GLY A 183 -35.62 -8.59 0.91
CA GLY A 183 -36.72 -8.14 0.06
C GLY A 183 -36.39 -7.98 -1.43
N LYS A 184 -35.14 -8.20 -1.85
CA LYS A 184 -34.74 -8.23 -3.25
C LYS A 184 -34.76 -9.65 -3.79
N LYS A 185 -35.34 -9.86 -4.97
CA LYS A 185 -35.33 -11.16 -5.67
C LYS A 185 -33.94 -11.43 -6.21
N THR A 186 -33.32 -12.54 -5.82
CA THR A 186 -31.93 -12.87 -6.20
C THR A 186 -31.84 -14.06 -7.15
N GLY A 187 -32.88 -14.89 -7.23
CA GLY A 187 -32.85 -16.07 -8.08
C GLY A 187 -34.21 -16.71 -8.29
N THR A 188 -34.23 -17.73 -9.15
CA THR A 188 -35.41 -18.57 -9.39
C THR A 188 -35.04 -20.05 -9.31
N PHE A 189 -35.99 -20.89 -8.93
CA PHE A 189 -35.80 -22.33 -8.81
C PHE A 189 -37.06 -23.10 -9.19
N LYS A 190 -36.90 -24.40 -9.45
CA LYS A 190 -38.03 -25.32 -9.65
C LYS A 190 -38.49 -25.87 -8.30
N PRO A 191 -39.74 -25.67 -7.87
CA PRO A 191 -40.27 -26.20 -6.61
C PRO A 191 -40.08 -27.72 -6.44
N THR A 192 -39.98 -28.20 -5.20
CA THR A 192 -39.96 -29.65 -4.93
C THR A 192 -41.37 -30.21 -5.15
N LYS A 193 -41.46 -31.51 -5.48
CA LYS A 193 -42.75 -32.21 -5.64
C LYS A 193 -43.27 -32.80 -4.33
N THR A 194 -42.38 -33.02 -3.36
CA THR A 194 -42.68 -33.71 -2.09
C THR A 194 -42.03 -32.97 -0.92
N LEU A 195 -42.67 -33.05 0.25
CA LEU A 195 -42.13 -32.63 1.54
C LEU A 195 -42.02 -33.85 2.44
N ALA A 196 -40.81 -34.20 2.87
CA ALA A 196 -40.60 -35.18 3.94
C ALA A 196 -41.16 -34.63 5.28
N PRO A 197 -41.60 -35.49 6.22
CA PRO A 197 -42.25 -35.06 7.46
C PRO A 197 -41.24 -34.54 8.50
N HIS A 198 -40.62 -33.40 8.21
CA HIS A 198 -39.61 -32.78 9.07
C HIS A 198 -39.67 -31.26 8.97
N PHE A 199 -39.46 -30.55 10.08
CA PHE A 199 -39.20 -29.12 10.07
C PHE A 199 -38.20 -28.79 11.17
N SER A 200 -37.16 -28.01 10.84
CA SER A 200 -36.13 -27.62 11.80
C SER A 200 -35.54 -26.25 11.55
N ILE A 201 -35.02 -25.66 12.62
CA ILE A 201 -34.29 -24.39 12.64
C ILE A 201 -32.91 -24.65 13.24
N ALA A 202 -31.90 -24.09 12.60
CA ALA A 202 -30.48 -24.15 12.94
C ALA A 202 -29.85 -25.55 12.98
N VAL A 203 -30.57 -26.60 12.56
CA VAL A 203 -30.05 -27.96 12.55
C VAL A 203 -30.68 -28.79 11.43
N SER A 204 -29.91 -29.71 10.86
CA SER A 204 -30.36 -30.75 9.92
C SER A 204 -31.26 -31.81 10.57
N GLU A 205 -31.91 -32.63 9.74
CA GLU A 205 -32.78 -33.74 10.18
C GLU A 205 -32.06 -34.72 11.12
N ASP A 206 -30.82 -35.08 10.79
CA ASP A 206 -30.04 -36.06 11.56
C ASP A 206 -29.22 -35.42 12.70
N GLY A 207 -29.30 -34.10 12.87
CA GLY A 207 -28.62 -33.37 13.94
C GLY A 207 -27.16 -33.05 13.68
N LYS A 208 -26.60 -33.36 12.50
CA LYS A 208 -25.14 -33.27 12.27
C LYS A 208 -24.68 -31.93 11.73
N GLU A 209 -25.43 -31.35 10.79
CA GLU A 209 -25.16 -30.03 10.23
C GLU A 209 -25.94 -28.99 11.06
N ALA A 210 -25.24 -28.17 11.85
CA ALA A 210 -25.82 -27.16 12.71
C ALA A 210 -25.33 -25.75 12.33
N PHE A 211 -26.17 -24.75 12.58
CA PHE A 211 -25.92 -23.36 12.23
C PHE A 211 -25.28 -22.59 13.39
N TYR A 212 -24.21 -21.85 13.10
CA TYR A 212 -23.58 -20.94 14.06
C TYR A 212 -24.03 -19.50 13.82
N GLY A 213 -24.87 -19.00 14.71
CA GLY A 213 -25.39 -17.64 14.60
C GLY A 213 -26.73 -17.46 15.30
N GLU A 214 -27.38 -16.34 15.04
CA GLU A 214 -28.62 -15.95 15.69
C GLU A 214 -29.79 -16.05 14.70
N VAL A 215 -30.96 -16.46 15.19
CA VAL A 215 -32.23 -16.40 14.45
C VAL A 215 -33.23 -15.60 15.27
N TYR A 216 -33.93 -14.65 14.65
CA TYR A 216 -34.89 -13.77 15.33
C TYR A 216 -36.34 -14.19 15.13
N GLU A 217 -36.71 -14.60 13.91
CA GLU A 217 -38.04 -15.13 13.62
C GLU A 217 -38.07 -15.96 12.33
N VAL A 218 -39.05 -16.84 12.22
CA VAL A 218 -39.31 -17.71 11.06
C VAL A 218 -40.81 -17.73 10.79
N ARG A 219 -41.23 -17.51 9.53
CA ARG A 219 -42.64 -17.58 9.13
C ARG A 219 -42.83 -18.43 7.89
N TYR A 220 -43.88 -19.23 7.91
CA TYR A 220 -44.43 -19.89 6.74
C TYR A 220 -45.88 -19.45 6.53
N SER A 221 -46.17 -18.93 5.34
CA SER A 221 -47.49 -18.42 4.97
C SER A 221 -47.95 -18.95 3.61
N THR A 222 -49.26 -18.92 3.37
CA THR A 222 -49.87 -19.29 2.09
C THR A 222 -50.70 -18.12 1.55
N PHE A 223 -50.94 -18.09 0.23
CA PHE A 223 -51.70 -17.02 -0.42
C PHE A 223 -52.42 -17.51 -1.68
N ALA A 224 -53.44 -16.78 -2.12
CA ALA A 224 -54.10 -17.07 -3.40
C ALA A 224 -53.27 -16.52 -4.58
N THR A 225 -53.39 -17.14 -5.77
CA THR A 225 -52.73 -16.69 -7.01
C THR A 225 -52.86 -15.18 -7.23
N GLY A 226 -51.72 -14.51 -7.47
CA GLY A 226 -51.65 -13.07 -7.74
C GLY A 226 -51.97 -12.18 -6.54
N LYS A 227 -51.97 -12.73 -5.32
CA LYS A 227 -52.20 -11.97 -4.07
C LYS A 227 -50.96 -11.71 -3.25
N PHE A 228 -49.82 -12.29 -3.61
CA PHE A 228 -48.55 -11.97 -2.96
C PHE A 228 -47.98 -10.65 -3.50
N ASP A 229 -47.67 -9.74 -2.59
CA ASP A 229 -47.03 -8.46 -2.86
C ASP A 229 -45.66 -8.40 -2.16
N PRO A 230 -44.54 -8.56 -2.90
CA PRO A 230 -43.20 -8.52 -2.31
C PRO A 230 -42.83 -7.15 -1.73
N GLU A 231 -43.62 -6.10 -1.93
CA GLU A 231 -43.42 -4.77 -1.33
C GLU A 231 -44.19 -4.55 -0.01
N SER A 232 -44.97 -5.54 0.44
CA SER A 232 -45.73 -5.40 1.70
C SER A 232 -45.88 -6.69 2.51
N ASP A 233 -45.69 -7.86 1.89
CA ASP A 233 -46.03 -9.13 2.52
C ASP A 233 -44.88 -9.85 3.21
N PHE A 234 -43.60 -9.51 2.99
CA PHE A 234 -42.48 -10.12 3.75
C PHE A 234 -42.43 -9.60 5.21
N LEU A 235 -41.65 -10.28 6.06
CA LEU A 235 -41.31 -9.85 7.42
C LEU A 235 -40.32 -8.67 7.44
N LEU A 236 -40.52 -7.67 6.58
CA LEU A 236 -39.68 -6.48 6.48
C LEU A 236 -40.46 -5.24 6.93
N ASP A 237 -39.79 -4.29 7.58
CA ASP A 237 -40.38 -2.95 7.77
C ASP A 237 -40.21 -2.11 6.50
N TYR A 238 -41.18 -2.25 5.58
CA TYR A 238 -41.21 -1.48 4.33
C TYR A 238 -41.34 0.03 4.53
N LYS A 239 -41.88 0.48 5.67
CA LYS A 239 -41.94 1.91 5.98
C LYS A 239 -40.52 2.41 6.26
N LYS A 240 -39.77 1.70 7.12
CA LYS A 240 -38.37 2.02 7.40
C LYS A 240 -37.49 1.92 6.16
N LEU A 241 -37.64 0.86 5.34
CA LEU A 241 -36.90 0.72 4.08
C LEU A 241 -37.14 1.92 3.13
N LYS A 242 -38.39 2.38 3.01
CA LYS A 242 -38.74 3.59 2.22
C LYS A 242 -38.18 4.87 2.83
N GLU A 243 -38.14 4.98 4.15
CA GLU A 243 -37.53 6.13 4.86
C GLU A 243 -36.01 6.17 4.67
N THR A 244 -35.31 5.05 4.90
CA THR A 244 -33.87 4.91 4.65
C THR A 244 -33.53 5.18 3.17
N GLY A 245 -34.31 4.66 2.23
CA GLY A 245 -34.11 4.94 0.80
C GLY A 245 -34.26 6.43 0.44
N LYS A 246 -35.23 7.14 1.04
CA LYS A 246 -35.38 8.60 0.87
C LYS A 246 -34.21 9.36 1.47
N GLN A 247 -33.72 8.93 2.64
CA GLN A 247 -32.57 9.54 3.29
C GLN A 247 -31.31 9.37 2.44
N ARG A 248 -30.99 8.15 2.00
CA ARG A 248 -29.84 7.88 1.10
C ARG A 248 -29.91 8.72 -0.18
N LEU A 249 -31.10 8.86 -0.76
CA LEU A 249 -31.30 9.71 -1.94
C LEU A 249 -31.01 11.19 -1.65
N ALA A 250 -31.42 11.69 -0.47
CA ALA A 250 -31.17 13.07 -0.06
C ALA A 250 -29.68 13.33 0.22
N GLU A 251 -29.02 12.41 0.93
CA GLU A 251 -27.57 12.44 1.20
C GLU A 251 -26.77 12.44 -0.11
N ARG A 252 -27.16 11.60 -1.07
CA ARG A 252 -26.54 11.56 -2.40
C ARG A 252 -26.71 12.87 -3.18
N ARG A 253 -27.90 13.48 -3.15
CA ARG A 253 -28.12 14.81 -3.74
C ARG A 253 -27.20 15.86 -3.11
N ALA A 254 -27.05 15.82 -1.79
CA ALA A 254 -26.17 16.74 -1.06
C ALA A 254 -24.69 16.51 -1.43
N LEU A 255 -24.26 15.25 -1.57
CA LEU A 255 -22.91 14.90 -2.03
C LEU A 255 -22.64 15.42 -3.45
N VAL A 256 -23.55 15.19 -4.40
CA VAL A 256 -23.40 15.69 -5.78
C VAL A 256 -23.31 17.23 -5.79
N GLN A 257 -24.16 17.92 -5.03
CA GLN A 257 -24.06 19.37 -4.88
C GLN A 257 -22.74 19.80 -4.25
N GLN A 258 -22.22 19.05 -3.27
CA GLN A 258 -20.94 19.31 -2.62
C GLN A 258 -19.74 19.08 -3.57
N LEU A 259 -19.85 18.12 -4.49
CA LEU A 259 -18.87 17.90 -5.54
C LEU A 259 -18.79 19.09 -6.49
N GLU A 260 -19.90 19.72 -6.84
CA GLU A 260 -19.96 20.88 -7.74
C GLU A 260 -19.55 22.22 -7.06
N GLN A 261 -19.41 22.25 -5.74
CA GLN A 261 -18.92 23.44 -5.03
C GLN A 261 -17.44 23.70 -5.30
N ALA A 262 -17.06 24.98 -5.34
CA ALA A 262 -15.67 25.39 -5.50
C ALA A 262 -14.76 24.82 -4.40
N GLY A 263 -13.54 24.46 -4.77
CA GLY A 263 -12.50 23.95 -3.88
C GLY A 263 -11.12 24.09 -4.53
N GLU A 264 -10.06 23.83 -3.77
CA GLU A 264 -8.68 23.90 -4.27
C GLU A 264 -8.52 23.02 -5.52
N GLY A 265 -8.00 23.57 -6.61
CA GLY A 265 -7.81 22.84 -7.88
C GLY A 265 -9.06 22.21 -8.51
N LYS A 266 -10.27 22.50 -8.01
CA LYS A 266 -11.52 21.89 -8.50
C LYS A 266 -12.12 22.70 -9.66
N LYS A 267 -12.56 22.01 -10.71
CA LYS A 267 -13.16 22.61 -11.91
C LYS A 267 -14.41 21.85 -12.32
N VAL A 268 -15.56 22.51 -12.33
CA VAL A 268 -16.80 21.94 -12.87
C VAL A 268 -16.79 22.08 -14.40
N VAL A 269 -17.08 20.98 -15.09
CA VAL A 269 -17.03 20.87 -16.56
C VAL A 269 -18.27 20.15 -17.09
N ALA A 270 -18.60 20.39 -18.36
CA ALA A 270 -19.66 19.65 -19.04
C ALA A 270 -19.24 18.20 -19.37
N GLU A 271 -17.97 18.01 -19.74
CA GLU A 271 -17.38 16.71 -20.07
C GLU A 271 -15.99 16.60 -19.43
N LEU A 272 -15.63 15.39 -18.98
CA LEU A 272 -14.31 15.14 -18.40
C LEU A 272 -13.21 15.19 -19.48
N PRO A 273 -12.02 15.76 -19.18
CA PRO A 273 -10.93 15.81 -20.13
C PRO A 273 -10.43 14.42 -20.56
N ALA A 274 -10.14 14.29 -21.87
CA ALA A 274 -9.56 13.08 -22.47
C ALA A 274 -8.34 13.39 -23.38
N VAL A 275 -7.72 14.56 -23.20
CA VAL A 275 -6.62 15.04 -24.05
C VAL A 275 -5.33 14.28 -23.71
N CYS A 276 -4.67 13.74 -24.73
CA CYS A 276 -3.34 13.14 -24.58
C CYS A 276 -2.25 14.20 -24.55
N GLN A 277 -1.19 13.96 -23.79
CA GLN A 277 -0.01 14.83 -23.74
C GLN A 277 0.89 14.59 -24.94
N GLU A 278 1.12 15.64 -25.74
CA GLU A 278 1.98 15.58 -26.92
C GLU A 278 3.48 15.68 -26.58
N LYS A 279 3.81 16.30 -25.45
CA LYS A 279 5.21 16.48 -25.01
C LYS A 279 5.72 15.25 -24.28
N ASP A 280 6.93 14.81 -24.62
CA ASP A 280 7.63 13.81 -23.82
C ASP A 280 8.04 14.42 -22.47
N TRP A 281 7.34 14.02 -21.41
CA TRP A 281 7.54 14.52 -20.06
C TRP A 281 8.95 14.26 -19.50
N LEU A 282 9.74 13.31 -20.03
CA LEU A 282 11.12 13.07 -19.58
C LEU A 282 12.10 14.13 -20.08
N ILE A 283 11.83 14.75 -21.24
CA ILE A 283 12.72 15.77 -21.85
C ILE A 283 12.07 17.16 -21.96
N SER A 284 10.81 17.30 -21.57
CA SER A 284 10.08 18.56 -21.54
C SER A 284 9.50 18.81 -20.15
N GLN A 285 9.46 20.09 -19.75
CA GLN A 285 8.76 20.49 -18.52
C GLN A 285 7.25 20.54 -18.79
N ILE A 286 6.49 19.86 -17.93
CA ILE A 286 5.03 19.77 -17.96
C ILE A 286 4.52 20.62 -16.81
N GLU A 287 3.83 21.72 -17.15
CA GLU A 287 3.40 22.76 -16.20
C GLU A 287 1.89 22.78 -15.98
N GLU A 288 1.16 21.88 -16.63
CA GLU A 288 -0.27 21.68 -16.46
C GLU A 288 -0.56 21.40 -14.97
N PRO A 289 -1.41 22.22 -14.31
CA PRO A 289 -1.69 22.04 -12.90
C PRO A 289 -2.51 20.75 -12.68
N ALA A 290 -2.25 20.09 -11.55
CA ALA A 290 -3.13 19.05 -11.05
C ALA A 290 -4.51 19.63 -10.71
N CYS A 291 -5.57 18.99 -11.20
CA CYS A 291 -6.94 19.44 -11.04
C CYS A 291 -7.88 18.27 -10.72
N LEU A 292 -8.96 18.57 -9.99
CA LEU A 292 -10.12 17.71 -9.85
C LEU A 292 -11.22 18.23 -10.78
N TYR A 293 -11.42 17.57 -11.91
CA TYR A 293 -12.51 17.88 -12.83
C TYR A 293 -13.79 17.19 -12.37
N VAL A 294 -14.88 17.92 -12.21
CA VAL A 294 -16.18 17.40 -11.80
C VAL A 294 -17.14 17.58 -12.95
N GLN A 295 -17.70 16.47 -13.46
CA GLN A 295 -18.74 16.52 -14.48
C GLN A 295 -20.06 16.95 -13.83
N GLN A 296 -20.65 18.00 -14.41
CA GLN A 296 -21.93 18.52 -13.96
C GLN A 296 -23.00 17.43 -14.02
N SER A 297 -23.77 17.28 -12.94
CA SER A 297 -24.82 16.28 -12.82
C SER A 297 -26.06 16.68 -13.63
N GLU A 298 -26.59 15.74 -14.41
CA GLU A 298 -27.84 15.93 -15.17
C GLU A 298 -29.10 15.61 -14.34
N ASP A 299 -29.02 14.60 -13.47
CA ASP A 299 -30.15 14.10 -12.66
C ASP A 299 -30.12 14.60 -11.20
N GLY A 300 -29.03 15.27 -10.82
CA GLY A 300 -28.75 15.77 -9.47
C GLY A 300 -28.45 14.68 -8.44
N VAL A 301 -28.25 13.43 -8.87
CA VAL A 301 -28.05 12.26 -8.00
C VAL A 301 -26.87 11.37 -8.43
N THR A 302 -26.38 11.51 -9.66
CA THR A 302 -25.17 10.86 -10.14
C THR A 302 -24.16 11.91 -10.61
N SER A 303 -22.87 11.60 -10.53
CA SER A 303 -21.81 12.48 -11.03
C SER A 303 -20.55 11.66 -11.29
N SER A 304 -19.68 12.17 -12.17
CA SER A 304 -18.34 11.62 -12.36
C SER A 304 -17.31 12.71 -12.07
N PHE A 305 -16.18 12.33 -11.49
CA PHE A 305 -15.07 13.26 -11.30
C PHE A 305 -13.72 12.60 -11.60
N GLN A 306 -12.75 13.41 -11.98
CA GLN A 306 -11.45 12.95 -12.46
C GLN A 306 -10.31 13.77 -11.84
N LEU A 307 -9.42 13.08 -11.13
CA LEU A 307 -8.14 13.61 -10.69
C LEU A 307 -7.16 13.55 -11.87
N ASN A 308 -6.62 14.68 -12.32
CA ASN A 308 -5.87 14.78 -13.58
C ASN A 308 -4.71 15.79 -13.46
N ASN A 309 -3.53 15.47 -13.98
CA ASN A 309 -2.35 16.35 -14.02
C ASN A 309 -1.76 16.55 -15.43
N GLY A 310 -2.50 16.17 -16.48
CA GLY A 310 -2.05 16.18 -17.87
C GLY A 310 -1.18 14.99 -18.28
N LEU A 311 -0.71 14.16 -17.36
CA LEU A 311 0.07 12.94 -17.67
C LEU A 311 -0.65 11.65 -17.28
N ILE A 312 -1.46 11.70 -16.24
CA ILE A 312 -2.34 10.60 -15.83
C ILE A 312 -3.68 11.17 -15.39
N SER A 313 -4.69 10.30 -15.38
CA SER A 313 -5.99 10.62 -14.79
C SER A 313 -6.60 9.42 -14.08
N ARG A 314 -7.24 9.64 -12.93
CA ARG A 314 -8.04 8.63 -12.21
C ARG A 314 -9.46 9.14 -12.08
N THR A 315 -10.41 8.38 -12.60
CA THR A 315 -11.82 8.76 -12.80
C THR A 315 -12.72 7.94 -11.89
N PHE A 316 -13.66 8.60 -11.23
CA PHE A 316 -14.59 8.02 -10.28
C PHE A 316 -16.03 8.32 -10.69
N TYR A 317 -16.90 7.34 -10.51
CA TYR A 317 -18.34 7.47 -10.69
C TYR A 317 -19.04 7.42 -9.35
N VAL A 318 -19.93 8.38 -9.10
CA VAL A 318 -20.81 8.46 -7.93
C VAL A 318 -22.22 8.08 -8.34
N GLY A 319 -22.69 6.97 -7.77
CA GLY A 319 -24.02 6.39 -7.95
C GLY A 319 -24.63 6.07 -6.60
N GLU A 320 -25.03 4.83 -6.33
CA GLU A 320 -25.47 4.44 -4.97
C GLU A 320 -24.35 4.52 -3.92
N ASN A 321 -23.10 4.39 -4.36
CA ASN A 321 -21.88 4.71 -3.61
C ASN A 321 -20.86 5.29 -4.61
N ILE A 322 -19.59 4.93 -4.53
CA ILE A 322 -18.54 5.39 -5.45
C ILE A 322 -17.69 4.22 -5.96
N ALA A 323 -17.25 4.28 -7.21
CA ALA A 323 -16.23 3.39 -7.74
C ALA A 323 -15.22 4.14 -8.61
N CYS A 324 -13.93 3.78 -8.52
CA CYS A 324 -12.96 4.05 -9.58
C CYS A 324 -13.40 3.33 -10.87
N VAL A 325 -13.59 4.08 -11.94
CA VAL A 325 -14.07 3.59 -13.24
C VAL A 325 -13.09 3.85 -14.39
N GLY A 326 -11.97 4.53 -14.14
CA GLY A 326 -10.88 4.63 -15.10
C GLY A 326 -9.58 5.08 -14.47
N TYR A 327 -8.46 4.59 -14.99
CA TYR A 327 -7.12 5.02 -14.60
C TYR A 327 -6.21 5.05 -15.83
N LYS A 328 -6.02 6.23 -16.41
CA LYS A 328 -5.37 6.38 -17.72
C LYS A 328 -4.00 7.02 -17.62
N ASN A 329 -3.08 6.53 -18.46
CA ASN A 329 -1.88 7.26 -18.83
C ASN A 329 -2.18 8.18 -20.02
N LEU A 330 -2.11 9.49 -19.81
CA LEU A 330 -2.44 10.49 -20.82
C LEU A 330 -1.30 10.72 -21.82
N SER A 331 -0.10 10.17 -21.61
CA SER A 331 0.98 10.24 -22.61
C SER A 331 0.75 9.29 -23.79
N ASN A 332 0.02 8.20 -23.59
CA ASN A 332 -0.23 7.19 -24.63
C ASN A 332 -1.70 6.73 -24.73
N GLY A 333 -2.59 7.24 -23.88
CA GLY A 333 -4.01 6.90 -23.85
C GLY A 333 -4.35 5.53 -23.24
N ALA A 334 -3.37 4.82 -22.65
CA ALA A 334 -3.58 3.49 -22.10
C ALA A 334 -4.51 3.51 -20.88
N GLU A 335 -5.50 2.61 -20.85
CA GLU A 335 -6.40 2.37 -19.73
C GLU A 335 -5.87 1.24 -18.86
N TYR A 336 -5.69 1.49 -17.57
CA TYR A 336 -5.17 0.51 -16.62
C TYR A 336 -6.28 -0.26 -15.92
N LEU A 337 -7.49 0.27 -15.83
CA LEU A 337 -8.58 -0.38 -15.10
C LEU A 337 -9.36 -1.35 -15.99
N ARG A 338 -9.62 -2.57 -15.49
CA ARG A 338 -10.53 -3.54 -16.14
C ARG A 338 -11.86 -3.74 -15.43
N ALA A 339 -11.93 -3.45 -14.14
CA ALA A 339 -13.11 -3.70 -13.33
C ALA A 339 -13.14 -2.81 -12.07
N VAL A 340 -14.33 -2.53 -11.56
CA VAL A 340 -14.51 -1.80 -10.31
C VAL A 340 -14.14 -2.68 -9.11
N LYS A 341 -13.53 -2.06 -8.10
CA LYS A 341 -13.23 -2.66 -6.79
C LYS A 341 -13.48 -1.60 -5.70
N PRO A 342 -13.59 -2.00 -4.42
CA PRO A 342 -13.61 -1.04 -3.32
C PRO A 342 -12.36 -0.17 -3.30
N GLU A 343 -12.48 1.07 -2.81
CA GLU A 343 -11.36 2.00 -2.71
C GLU A 343 -10.34 1.56 -1.65
N ALA A 344 -10.80 0.86 -0.60
CA ALA A 344 -9.95 0.21 0.37
C ALA A 344 -10.73 -0.92 1.06
N ARG A 345 -10.03 -1.75 1.84
CA ARG A 345 -10.66 -2.71 2.76
C ARG A 345 -10.02 -2.59 4.14
N VAL A 346 -10.83 -2.62 5.20
CA VAL A 346 -10.35 -2.54 6.59
C VAL A 346 -10.90 -3.70 7.40
N CYS A 347 -10.06 -4.34 8.21
CA CYS A 347 -10.45 -5.42 9.11
C CYS A 347 -10.52 -4.88 10.54
N ILE A 348 -11.74 -4.59 11.02
CA ILE A 348 -11.98 -4.01 12.34
C ILE A 348 -12.64 -5.07 13.23
N ASP A 349 -12.05 -5.33 14.40
CA ASP A 349 -12.48 -6.37 15.33
C ASP A 349 -12.71 -7.73 14.64
N SER A 350 -11.79 -8.09 13.75
CA SER A 350 -11.78 -9.32 12.92
C SER A 350 -12.86 -9.40 11.83
N VAL A 351 -13.55 -8.30 11.53
CA VAL A 351 -14.55 -8.22 10.44
C VAL A 351 -14.02 -7.33 9.32
N TRP A 352 -14.02 -7.86 8.09
CA TRP A 352 -13.65 -7.09 6.90
C TRP A 352 -14.81 -6.24 6.42
N TYR A 353 -14.52 -4.95 6.19
CA TYR A 353 -15.44 -3.99 5.61
C TYR A 353 -14.83 -3.39 4.34
N GLU A 354 -15.66 -3.23 3.32
CA GLU A 354 -15.30 -2.50 2.11
C GLU A 354 -15.47 -1.00 2.33
N VAL A 355 -14.62 -0.20 1.69
CA VAL A 355 -14.69 1.26 1.74
C VAL A 355 -14.99 1.76 0.33
N GLY A 356 -16.19 2.31 0.11
CA GLY A 356 -16.68 2.57 -1.24
C GLY A 356 -16.97 1.28 -2.02
N GLY A 357 -16.85 1.37 -3.34
CA GLY A 357 -17.12 0.28 -4.27
C GLY A 357 -18.57 0.19 -4.73
N LEU A 358 -18.74 -0.46 -5.88
CA LEU A 358 -20.03 -0.86 -6.45
C LEU A 358 -19.97 -2.35 -6.83
N LYS A 359 -21.12 -3.00 -6.85
CA LYS A 359 -21.29 -4.43 -7.15
C LYS A 359 -22.19 -4.63 -8.36
N GLY A 360 -22.10 -5.81 -8.97
CA GLY A 360 -22.96 -6.21 -10.09
C GLY A 360 -22.38 -5.96 -11.49
N GLN A 361 -21.08 -5.65 -11.61
CA GLN A 361 -20.42 -5.61 -12.91
C GLN A 361 -20.55 -6.98 -13.63
N PRO A 362 -21.13 -7.04 -14.84
CA PRO A 362 -21.44 -8.32 -15.49
C PRO A 362 -20.22 -9.15 -15.93
N GLU A 363 -19.13 -8.48 -16.31
CA GLU A 363 -17.89 -9.08 -16.81
C GLU A 363 -16.70 -8.29 -16.25
N LEU A 364 -15.66 -8.95 -15.74
CA LEU A 364 -14.54 -8.30 -15.06
C LEU A 364 -13.25 -8.23 -15.90
N SER A 365 -13.31 -8.59 -17.19
CA SER A 365 -12.21 -8.44 -18.15
C SER A 365 -12.10 -7.04 -18.73
N TYR A 366 -13.19 -6.28 -18.70
CA TYR A 366 -13.31 -4.91 -19.21
C TYR A 366 -14.48 -4.22 -18.51
N LEU A 367 -14.55 -2.90 -18.60
CA LEU A 367 -15.59 -2.08 -17.99
C LEU A 367 -16.25 -1.20 -19.06
N LEU A 368 -17.58 -1.23 -19.16
CA LEU A 368 -18.35 -0.37 -20.06
C LEU A 368 -19.08 0.71 -19.27
N ASP A 369 -19.08 1.94 -19.81
CA ASP A 369 -19.76 3.09 -19.21
C ASP A 369 -21.27 2.85 -19.01
N SER A 370 -21.89 2.08 -19.89
CA SER A 370 -23.32 1.74 -19.82
C SER A 370 -23.70 0.95 -18.56
N TRP A 371 -22.74 0.32 -17.88
CA TRP A 371 -23.00 -0.49 -16.69
C TRP A 371 -22.99 0.33 -15.40
N TYR A 372 -22.50 1.57 -15.41
CA TYR A 372 -22.36 2.38 -14.19
C TYR A 372 -23.67 2.53 -13.42
N THR A 373 -24.77 2.78 -14.13
CA THR A 373 -26.11 2.96 -13.54
C THR A 373 -26.79 1.64 -13.14
N GLU A 374 -26.25 0.50 -13.56
CA GLU A 374 -26.78 -0.84 -13.24
C GLU A 374 -26.12 -1.44 -11.99
N MET A 375 -24.99 -0.86 -11.56
CA MET A 375 -24.26 -1.33 -10.39
C MET A 375 -24.80 -0.70 -9.10
N GLU A 376 -24.75 -1.47 -8.03
CA GLU A 376 -25.40 -1.14 -6.75
C GLU A 376 -24.38 -1.08 -5.61
N ALA A 377 -24.74 -0.38 -4.54
CA ALA A 377 -23.92 -0.33 -3.33
C ALA A 377 -24.12 -1.59 -2.46
N SER A 378 -23.08 -2.02 -1.75
CA SER A 378 -23.21 -3.00 -0.67
C SER A 378 -23.69 -2.33 0.62
N ASP A 379 -24.69 -2.92 1.28
CA ASP A 379 -25.11 -2.46 2.63
C ASP A 379 -24.03 -2.68 3.70
N LEU A 380 -22.96 -3.42 3.41
CA LEU A 380 -21.82 -3.67 4.29
C LEU A 380 -20.55 -2.92 3.86
N ALA A 381 -20.67 -1.89 3.03
CA ALA A 381 -19.57 -1.02 2.67
C ALA A 381 -19.74 0.35 3.32
N PHE A 382 -18.63 0.95 3.76
CA PHE A 382 -18.64 2.37 4.10
C PHE A 382 -19.02 3.19 2.86
N THR A 383 -19.94 4.14 3.03
CA THR A 383 -20.48 4.99 1.96
C THR A 383 -19.79 6.34 1.94
N LEU A 384 -19.52 6.86 0.74
CA LEU A 384 -18.91 8.18 0.57
C LEU A 384 -19.83 9.28 1.13
N ALA A 385 -19.32 10.04 2.09
CA ALA A 385 -20.02 11.18 2.69
C ALA A 385 -19.55 12.52 2.14
N LYS A 386 -18.27 12.63 1.77
CA LYS A 386 -17.64 13.92 1.44
C LYS A 386 -16.38 13.77 0.59
N VAL A 387 -16.15 14.71 -0.33
CA VAL A 387 -14.88 14.84 -1.07
C VAL A 387 -14.28 16.24 -0.90
N GLU A 388 -13.05 16.32 -0.39
CA GLU A 388 -12.33 17.58 -0.17
C GLU A 388 -11.05 17.63 -0.97
N THR A 389 -10.61 18.84 -1.32
CA THR A 389 -9.34 19.06 -2.01
C THR A 389 -8.44 20.01 -1.23
N GLY A 390 -7.12 19.85 -1.40
CA GLY A 390 -6.11 20.71 -0.82
C GLY A 390 -4.76 20.54 -1.51
N LEU A 391 -3.73 21.21 -0.99
CA LEU A 391 -2.37 21.01 -1.48
C LEU A 391 -1.77 19.69 -0.93
N PRO A 392 -0.82 19.07 -1.65
CA PRO A 392 -0.05 17.93 -1.15
C PRO A 392 0.61 18.22 0.20
N LEU A 393 0.68 17.19 1.04
CA LEU A 393 1.25 17.27 2.38
C LEU A 393 2.78 17.17 2.36
N MET A 394 3.42 17.93 3.23
CA MET A 394 4.84 17.74 3.52
C MET A 394 5.03 16.45 4.32
N ARG A 395 5.69 15.45 3.72
CA ARG A 395 5.88 14.13 4.36
C ARG A 395 6.83 14.18 5.56
N TYR A 396 7.89 14.96 5.42
CA TYR A 396 8.86 15.26 6.48
C TYR A 396 9.48 16.64 6.24
N PRO A 397 9.99 17.31 7.29
CA PRO A 397 10.64 18.61 7.14
C PRO A 397 11.93 18.46 6.35
N TRP A 398 12.09 19.18 5.24
CA TRP A 398 13.34 19.22 4.48
C TRP A 398 13.56 20.61 3.87
N THR A 399 14.83 21.01 3.83
CA THR A 399 15.27 22.26 3.22
C THR A 399 16.46 21.95 2.31
N PRO A 400 16.50 22.47 1.06
CA PRO A 400 17.63 22.28 0.16
C PRO A 400 18.96 22.70 0.80
N LYS A 401 19.98 21.84 0.68
CA LYS A 401 21.33 22.01 1.22
C LYS A 401 22.28 21.04 0.52
N TYR A 402 23.56 21.02 0.89
CA TYR A 402 24.54 20.01 0.44
C TYR A 402 24.50 19.76 -1.08
N ASN A 403 24.47 20.86 -1.85
CA ASN A 403 24.44 20.82 -3.32
C ASN A 403 23.21 20.10 -3.92
N ALA A 404 22.11 19.97 -3.18
CA ALA A 404 20.86 19.45 -3.70
C ALA A 404 20.37 20.22 -4.92
N VAL A 405 19.72 19.50 -5.84
CA VAL A 405 19.01 20.11 -6.95
C VAL A 405 17.80 20.88 -6.38
N PRO A 406 17.54 22.13 -6.83
CA PRO A 406 16.37 22.88 -6.40
C PRO A 406 15.07 22.09 -6.66
N ALA A 407 14.21 22.01 -5.65
CA ALA A 407 12.93 21.30 -5.73
C ALA A 407 11.86 22.01 -4.90
N ASP A 408 10.61 21.97 -5.36
CA ASP A 408 9.45 22.35 -4.55
C ASP A 408 9.23 21.30 -3.46
N TRP A 409 9.13 21.71 -2.20
CA TRP A 409 8.83 20.82 -1.08
C TRP A 409 7.81 21.45 -0.12
N PRO A 410 6.58 20.87 0.01
CA PRO A 410 6.08 19.68 -0.68
C PRO A 410 6.00 19.85 -2.20
N ALA A 411 6.02 18.73 -2.93
CA ALA A 411 5.89 18.74 -4.38
C ALA A 411 4.56 19.37 -4.81
N LYS A 412 4.57 20.24 -5.83
CA LYS A 412 3.35 20.81 -6.42
C LYS A 412 2.41 19.71 -6.93
N GLY A 413 1.12 19.88 -6.69
CA GLY A 413 0.10 18.88 -7.03
C GLY A 413 -1.24 19.22 -6.42
N LEU A 414 -2.11 18.22 -6.34
CA LEU A 414 -3.40 18.31 -5.68
C LEU A 414 -3.59 17.09 -4.77
N ARG A 415 -4.09 17.33 -3.56
CA ARG A 415 -4.59 16.30 -2.65
C ARG A 415 -6.10 16.24 -2.73
N MET A 416 -6.65 15.04 -2.79
CA MET A 416 -8.07 14.76 -2.67
C MET A 416 -8.32 13.81 -1.49
N GLU A 417 -9.20 14.18 -0.57
CA GLU A 417 -9.61 13.38 0.58
C GLU A 417 -11.07 12.95 0.40
N MET A 418 -11.33 11.65 0.49
CA MET A 418 -12.67 11.08 0.47
C MET A 418 -13.01 10.51 1.84
N THR A 419 -14.04 11.04 2.49
CA THR A 419 -14.48 10.58 3.82
C THR A 419 -15.65 9.62 3.66
N PHE A 420 -15.52 8.43 4.23
CA PHE A 420 -16.50 7.36 4.20
C PHE A 420 -17.04 7.07 5.60
N VAL A 421 -18.34 6.84 5.68
CA VAL A 421 -19.08 6.57 6.92
C VAL A 421 -19.85 5.25 6.81
N PRO A 422 -20.07 4.53 7.92
CA PRO A 422 -20.79 3.26 7.93
C PRO A 422 -22.26 3.45 7.54
N THR A 423 -22.87 2.43 6.94
CA THR A 423 -24.34 2.40 6.77
C THR A 423 -25.03 2.12 8.10
N GLU A 424 -26.35 2.34 8.17
CA GLU A 424 -27.16 1.96 9.34
C GLU A 424 -27.08 0.46 9.68
N SER A 425 -26.77 -0.40 8.70
CA SER A 425 -26.60 -1.84 8.89
C SER A 425 -25.30 -2.21 9.62
N MET A 426 -24.29 -1.33 9.59
CA MET A 426 -22.95 -1.56 10.14
C MET A 426 -22.86 -1.12 11.60
N VAL A 427 -23.73 -1.68 12.44
CA VAL A 427 -23.93 -1.25 13.85
C VAL A 427 -22.68 -1.32 14.74
N ASP A 428 -21.79 -2.27 14.47
CA ASP A 428 -20.58 -2.50 15.28
C ASP A 428 -19.48 -1.47 14.99
N VAL A 429 -19.54 -0.81 13.83
CA VAL A 429 -18.59 0.23 13.41
C VAL A 429 -19.28 1.58 13.17
N LYS A 430 -20.47 1.80 13.74
CA LYS A 430 -21.31 2.99 13.54
C LYS A 430 -20.61 4.33 13.86
N ASP A 431 -19.60 4.30 14.73
CA ASP A 431 -18.84 5.48 15.18
C ASP A 431 -17.49 5.60 14.44
N MET A 432 -17.25 4.76 13.42
CA MET A 432 -16.03 4.78 12.63
C MET A 432 -16.15 5.71 11.42
N GLN A 433 -15.03 6.29 11.01
CA GLN A 433 -14.86 6.92 9.71
C GLN A 433 -13.59 6.40 9.05
N VAL A 434 -13.64 6.21 7.74
CA VAL A 434 -12.44 5.89 6.94
C VAL A 434 -12.22 7.00 5.93
N LYS A 435 -11.03 7.58 5.90
CA LYS A 435 -10.62 8.52 4.87
C LYS A 435 -9.73 7.83 3.87
N VAL A 436 -10.04 7.94 2.58
CA VAL A 436 -9.16 7.53 1.49
C VAL A 436 -8.57 8.79 0.88
N ASN A 437 -7.25 8.92 0.97
CA ASN A 437 -6.52 10.10 0.54
C ASN A 437 -5.74 9.81 -0.73
N TYR A 438 -5.76 10.76 -1.66
CA TYR A 438 -5.03 10.76 -2.90
C TYR A 438 -4.16 11.99 -3.03
N GLU A 439 -2.95 11.86 -3.56
CA GLU A 439 -2.17 12.97 -4.09
C GLU A 439 -1.80 12.69 -5.54
N ILE A 440 -1.95 13.69 -6.40
CA ILE A 440 -1.43 13.67 -7.78
C ILE A 440 -0.46 14.84 -7.95
N TYR A 441 0.68 14.60 -8.60
CA TYR A 441 1.77 15.57 -8.65
C TYR A 441 1.89 16.21 -10.02
N GLN A 442 2.05 17.53 -10.10
CA GLN A 442 2.22 18.25 -11.37
C GLN A 442 3.43 17.70 -12.14
N GLY A 443 3.32 17.44 -13.44
CA GLY A 443 4.45 17.04 -14.29
C GLY A 443 5.17 15.74 -13.90
N LEU A 444 4.48 14.84 -13.19
CA LEU A 444 4.95 13.50 -12.84
C LEU A 444 3.75 12.52 -12.92
N PRO A 445 3.81 11.41 -13.68
CA PRO A 445 2.70 10.47 -13.82
C PRO A 445 2.56 9.54 -12.60
N VAL A 446 2.43 10.13 -11.40
CA VAL A 446 2.33 9.41 -10.13
C VAL A 446 1.09 9.83 -9.35
N ILE A 447 0.38 8.83 -8.81
CA ILE A 447 -0.59 9.01 -7.73
C ILE A 447 -0.01 8.41 -6.45
N ALA A 448 -0.22 9.09 -5.32
CA ALA A 448 -0.02 8.52 -4.00
C ALA A 448 -1.37 8.27 -3.32
N LYS A 449 -1.47 7.19 -2.54
CA LYS A 449 -2.69 6.81 -1.81
C LYS A 449 -2.38 6.33 -0.40
N TRP A 450 -3.17 6.75 0.57
CA TRP A 450 -3.16 6.21 1.93
C TRP A 450 -4.57 6.24 2.54
N ILE A 451 -4.77 5.48 3.61
CA ILE A 451 -6.02 5.50 4.37
C ILE A 451 -5.79 6.04 5.79
N GLU A 452 -6.83 6.65 6.34
CA GLU A 452 -6.93 6.97 7.77
C GLU A 452 -8.17 6.31 8.34
N VAL A 453 -8.05 5.68 9.51
CA VAL A 453 -9.16 5.04 10.23
C VAL A 453 -9.34 5.78 11.54
N ILE A 454 -10.51 6.37 11.72
CA ILE A 454 -10.84 7.27 12.82
C ILE A 454 -12.00 6.67 13.60
N ASN A 455 -11.85 6.59 14.93
CA ASN A 455 -12.92 6.15 15.83
C ASN A 455 -13.44 7.34 16.62
N GLU A 456 -14.69 7.74 16.37
CA GLU A 456 -15.34 8.83 17.10
C GLU A 456 -16.07 8.35 18.35
N GLY A 457 -16.12 7.03 18.58
CA GLY A 457 -16.77 6.38 19.71
C GLY A 457 -15.95 6.45 21.00
N GLU A 458 -16.57 6.06 22.11
CA GLU A 458 -15.93 6.05 23.44
C GLU A 458 -15.07 4.81 23.70
N LYS A 459 -15.29 3.73 22.93
CA LYS A 459 -14.57 2.46 23.09
C LYS A 459 -13.52 2.34 22.00
N GLU A 460 -12.31 1.96 22.38
CA GLU A 460 -11.28 1.54 21.43
C GLU A 460 -11.77 0.36 20.58
N VAL A 461 -11.33 0.33 19.32
CA VAL A 461 -11.52 -0.79 18.40
C VAL A 461 -10.17 -1.27 17.90
N LEU A 462 -10.09 -2.52 17.49
CA LEU A 462 -8.87 -3.11 16.98
C LEU A 462 -8.88 -3.11 15.44
N LEU A 463 -7.91 -2.44 14.82
CA LEU A 463 -7.63 -2.59 13.40
C LEU A 463 -6.67 -3.76 13.21
N ASN A 464 -7.22 -4.91 12.81
CA ASN A 464 -6.48 -6.16 12.63
C ASN A 464 -5.56 -6.12 11.40
N ASP A 465 -6.11 -5.70 10.26
CA ASP A 465 -5.49 -5.76 8.93
C ASP A 465 -6.14 -4.68 8.04
N MET A 466 -5.51 -4.38 6.91
CA MET A 466 -6.00 -3.43 5.94
C MET A 466 -5.50 -3.76 4.54
N GLU A 467 -6.22 -3.25 3.54
CA GLU A 467 -5.74 -3.13 2.17
C GLU A 467 -5.99 -1.70 1.70
N CYS A 468 -4.89 -0.98 1.46
CA CYS A 468 -4.88 0.43 1.13
C CYS A 468 -5.22 0.68 -0.34
N GLU A 469 -4.90 -0.26 -1.23
CA GLU A 469 -5.26 -0.22 -2.64
C GLU A 469 -5.73 -1.60 -3.09
N VAL A 470 -6.80 -1.62 -3.88
CA VAL A 470 -7.40 -2.81 -4.48
C VAL A 470 -7.75 -2.45 -5.92
N LEU A 471 -6.86 -2.76 -6.86
CA LEU A 471 -6.98 -2.31 -8.24
C LEU A 471 -7.00 -3.50 -9.20
N ALA A 472 -8.10 -3.67 -9.94
CA ALA A 472 -8.20 -4.65 -11.01
C ALA A 472 -7.60 -4.07 -12.29
N VAL A 473 -6.38 -4.51 -12.62
CA VAL A 473 -5.57 -3.94 -13.70
C VAL A 473 -5.71 -4.75 -14.99
N ASN A 474 -5.66 -4.07 -16.13
CA ASN A 474 -5.55 -4.69 -17.45
C ASN A 474 -4.24 -5.50 -17.56
N GLN A 475 -4.32 -6.71 -18.12
CA GLN A 475 -3.22 -7.68 -18.12
C GLN A 475 -1.95 -7.13 -18.79
N ASP A 476 -2.11 -6.37 -19.87
CA ASP A 476 -1.02 -5.76 -20.65
C ASP A 476 -0.40 -4.54 -19.96
N GLN A 477 -1.03 -3.98 -18.93
CA GLN A 477 -0.55 -2.80 -18.20
C GLN A 477 0.19 -3.14 -16.90
N VAL A 478 0.15 -4.40 -16.44
CA VAL A 478 0.83 -4.84 -15.19
C VAL A 478 2.31 -4.46 -15.19
N LYS A 479 3.02 -4.65 -16.32
CA LYS A 479 4.45 -4.31 -16.45
C LYS A 479 4.74 -2.81 -16.59
N ARG A 480 3.70 -2.00 -16.84
CA ARG A 480 3.78 -0.55 -16.95
C ARG A 480 3.23 0.17 -15.73
N LEU A 481 2.93 -0.56 -14.66
CA LEU A 481 2.55 -0.01 -13.36
C LEU A 481 3.64 -0.33 -12.35
N HIS A 482 4.45 0.68 -12.00
CA HIS A 482 5.39 0.56 -10.90
C HIS A 482 4.69 0.96 -9.60
N VAL A 483 4.73 0.09 -8.59
CA VAL A 483 4.09 0.32 -7.29
C VAL A 483 5.09 0.07 -6.17
N GLU A 484 5.27 1.08 -5.31
CA GLU A 484 6.08 0.97 -4.10
C GLU A 484 5.42 1.70 -2.92
N SER A 485 5.92 1.50 -1.70
CA SER A 485 5.43 2.19 -0.51
C SER A 485 6.54 2.78 0.35
N ASP A 486 6.20 3.75 1.20
CA ASP A 486 7.10 4.24 2.24
C ASP A 486 7.29 3.25 3.43
N PHE A 487 6.47 2.20 3.54
CA PHE A 487 6.76 1.05 4.41
C PHE A 487 7.95 0.27 3.86
N SER A 488 9.16 0.63 4.29
CA SER A 488 10.38 0.04 3.78
C SER A 488 11.52 -0.06 4.79
N PHE A 489 12.34 -1.10 4.62
CA PHE A 489 13.52 -1.50 5.40
C PHE A 489 14.32 -2.55 4.59
N ALA A 490 15.45 -3.05 5.11
CA ALA A 490 16.39 -3.92 4.40
C ALA A 490 15.76 -5.02 3.51
N LEU A 491 14.76 -5.74 4.04
CA LEU A 491 14.19 -6.92 3.38
C LEU A 491 12.78 -6.74 2.82
N VAL A 492 12.11 -5.60 3.07
CA VAL A 492 10.68 -5.46 2.76
C VAL A 492 10.37 -5.69 1.28
N ASN A 493 11.33 -5.46 0.39
CA ASN A 493 11.19 -5.62 -1.07
C ASN A 493 12.17 -6.67 -1.62
N ALA A 494 12.73 -7.52 -0.76
CA ALA A 494 13.55 -8.63 -1.18
C ALA A 494 12.64 -9.74 -1.73
N ASP A 495 12.78 -10.05 -3.01
CA ASP A 495 12.21 -11.26 -3.61
C ASP A 495 13.32 -12.30 -3.88
N LEU A 496 12.91 -13.54 -4.19
CA LEU A 496 13.86 -14.63 -4.47
C LEU A 496 14.59 -14.47 -5.82
N GLU A 497 14.10 -13.58 -6.70
CA GLU A 497 14.70 -13.27 -8.00
C GLU A 497 15.65 -12.06 -7.93
N GLY A 498 15.60 -11.29 -6.85
CA GLY A 498 16.26 -10.01 -6.66
C GLY A 498 17.60 -10.11 -5.95
N SER A 499 18.48 -9.16 -6.28
CA SER A 499 19.82 -9.00 -5.71
C SER A 499 19.79 -8.32 -4.33
N ALA A 500 18.84 -8.66 -3.46
CA ALA A 500 19.04 -8.34 -2.05
C ALA A 500 20.20 -9.20 -1.54
N LEU A 501 21.07 -8.66 -0.67
CA LEU A 501 22.04 -9.44 0.10
C LEU A 501 21.28 -10.35 1.08
N MET A 502 20.58 -11.35 0.55
CA MET A 502 19.83 -12.34 1.32
C MET A 502 20.86 -13.30 1.89
N HIS A 503 21.48 -12.93 3.01
CA HIS A 503 22.32 -13.80 3.83
C HIS A 503 21.47 -14.84 4.59
N TYR A 504 20.48 -15.44 3.93
CA TYR A 504 19.60 -16.45 4.51
C TYR A 504 19.62 -17.72 3.65
N ALA A 505 19.66 -18.87 4.31
CA ALA A 505 19.56 -20.17 3.67
C ALA A 505 18.11 -20.67 3.77
N GLY A 506 17.42 -20.82 2.63
CA GLY A 506 16.06 -21.36 2.55
C GLY A 506 15.01 -20.33 2.11
N THR A 507 13.73 -20.71 2.18
CA THR A 507 12.60 -19.82 1.87
C THR A 507 12.23 -19.02 3.14
N PRO A 508 12.40 -17.69 3.15
CA PRO A 508 12.05 -16.88 4.32
C PRO A 508 10.55 -16.95 4.58
N LYS A 509 10.16 -16.94 5.86
CA LYS A 509 8.76 -16.82 6.27
C LYS A 509 8.29 -15.37 6.07
N PRO A 510 6.98 -15.10 5.94
CA PRO A 510 6.47 -13.74 5.72
C PRO A 510 7.02 -12.72 6.73
N TYR A 511 7.06 -13.09 8.02
CA TYR A 511 7.58 -12.23 9.08
C TYR A 511 9.11 -12.06 9.09
N HIS A 512 9.90 -12.82 8.32
CA HIS A 512 11.36 -12.68 8.26
C HIS A 512 11.82 -11.56 7.33
N VAL A 513 11.12 -11.39 6.21
CA VAL A 513 11.50 -10.40 5.18
C VAL A 513 10.59 -9.18 5.22
N GLY A 514 9.52 -9.18 6.02
CA GLY A 514 8.39 -8.29 5.75
C GLY A 514 7.66 -8.80 4.51
N GLY A 515 8.29 -8.77 3.34
CA GLY A 515 7.64 -9.01 2.06
C GLY A 515 7.03 -7.71 1.53
N SER A 516 6.88 -7.60 0.21
CA SER A 516 6.45 -6.33 -0.39
C SER A 516 5.02 -6.01 0.03
N THR A 517 4.74 -4.72 0.26
CA THR A 517 3.36 -4.25 0.45
C THR A 517 2.54 -4.40 -0.83
N THR A 518 3.21 -4.44 -1.98
CA THR A 518 2.63 -4.65 -3.29
C THR A 518 2.49 -6.15 -3.58
N LYS A 519 1.25 -6.62 -3.78
CA LYS A 519 0.97 -8.00 -4.17
C LYS A 519 0.13 -8.06 -5.44
N TRP A 520 0.67 -8.74 -6.45
CA TRP A 520 -0.08 -9.16 -7.63
C TRP A 520 -0.67 -10.55 -7.40
N THR A 521 -1.98 -10.68 -7.52
CA THR A 521 -2.69 -11.95 -7.29
C THR A 521 -3.73 -12.20 -8.37
N VAL A 522 -4.18 -13.45 -8.47
CA VAL A 522 -5.41 -13.76 -9.19
C VAL A 522 -6.58 -13.11 -8.46
N ASP A 523 -7.38 -12.36 -9.20
CA ASP A 523 -8.66 -11.84 -8.75
C ASP A 523 -9.67 -12.99 -8.63
N LYS A 524 -10.21 -13.22 -7.43
CA LYS A 524 -11.14 -14.34 -7.19
C LYS A 524 -12.48 -14.14 -7.87
N ASP A 525 -12.85 -12.89 -8.14
CA ASP A 525 -14.11 -12.56 -8.80
C ASP A 525 -13.96 -12.67 -10.33
N TYR A 526 -12.71 -12.73 -10.84
CA TYR A 526 -12.39 -12.67 -12.25
C TYR A 526 -12.69 -13.99 -12.96
N ASN A 527 -13.95 -14.15 -13.36
CA ASN A 527 -14.42 -15.24 -14.18
C ASN A 527 -14.51 -14.80 -15.65
N THR A 528 -13.37 -14.76 -16.34
CA THR A 528 -13.33 -14.36 -17.76
C THR A 528 -13.73 -15.49 -18.69
N TRP A 529 -14.47 -15.14 -19.74
CA TRP A 529 -14.71 -16.02 -20.88
C TRP A 529 -13.46 -16.14 -21.79
N ALA A 530 -12.51 -15.22 -21.67
CA ALA A 530 -11.22 -15.24 -22.36
C ALA A 530 -10.16 -15.94 -21.50
N SER A 531 -10.30 -17.25 -21.34
CA SER A 531 -9.31 -18.08 -20.63
C SER A 531 -8.35 -18.76 -21.61
N HIS A 532 -7.07 -18.78 -21.25
CA HIS A 532 -6.04 -19.52 -21.97
C HIS A 532 -5.94 -20.96 -21.46
N ASN A 533 -5.29 -21.83 -22.23
CA ASN A 533 -4.87 -23.12 -21.68
C ASN A 533 -3.61 -22.96 -20.81
N GLN A 534 -3.32 -23.95 -19.96
CA GLN A 534 -2.20 -23.89 -19.01
C GLN A 534 -0.82 -23.66 -19.66
N ALA A 535 -0.62 -24.12 -20.90
CA ALA A 535 0.66 -23.93 -21.60
C ALA A 535 0.81 -22.48 -22.09
N GLU A 536 -0.27 -21.89 -22.59
CA GLU A 536 -0.35 -20.48 -22.97
C GLU A 536 -0.16 -19.58 -21.75
N ASP A 537 -0.83 -19.86 -20.63
CA ASP A 537 -0.62 -19.14 -19.38
C ASP A 537 0.85 -19.16 -18.96
N LYS A 538 1.49 -20.33 -19.00
CA LYS A 538 2.91 -20.45 -18.67
C LYS A 538 3.80 -19.64 -19.64
N PHE A 539 3.49 -19.66 -20.94
CA PHE A 539 4.23 -18.89 -21.95
C PHE A 539 4.09 -17.38 -21.75
N LEU A 540 2.88 -16.93 -21.38
CA LEU A 540 2.56 -15.53 -21.14
C LEU A 540 2.96 -15.02 -19.74
N GLY A 541 3.49 -15.91 -18.89
CA GLY A 541 3.90 -15.55 -17.53
C GLY A 541 2.72 -15.36 -16.56
N PHE A 542 1.65 -16.14 -16.75
CA PHE A 542 0.45 -16.16 -15.91
C PHE A 542 -0.26 -14.78 -15.86
N PRO A 543 -0.78 -14.29 -16.99
CA PRO A 543 -1.28 -12.91 -17.14
C PRO A 543 -2.50 -12.60 -16.26
N HIS A 544 -3.13 -13.62 -15.66
CA HIS A 544 -4.24 -13.48 -14.73
C HIS A 544 -3.82 -12.96 -13.33
N HIS A 545 -2.52 -12.78 -13.04
CA HIS A 545 -2.03 -12.06 -11.86
C HIS A 545 -2.14 -10.53 -12.03
N ASN A 546 -3.38 -10.05 -12.13
CA ASN A 546 -3.69 -8.67 -12.51
C ASN A 546 -4.61 -7.98 -11.49
N LEU A 547 -4.73 -8.50 -10.28
CA LEU A 547 -5.24 -7.76 -9.12
C LEU A 547 -4.05 -7.24 -8.32
N LEU A 548 -3.91 -5.92 -8.28
CA LEU A 548 -2.98 -5.24 -7.40
C LEU A 548 -3.63 -5.07 -6.02
N LEU A 549 -2.96 -5.57 -4.99
CA LEU A 549 -3.26 -5.28 -3.60
C LEU A 549 -2.08 -4.54 -2.97
N SER A 550 -2.35 -3.42 -2.32
CA SER A 550 -1.40 -2.80 -1.39
C SER A 550 -1.81 -3.13 0.04
N LYS A 551 -1.07 -4.01 0.71
CA LYS A 551 -1.33 -4.38 2.12
C LYS A 551 -0.06 -4.59 2.95
N LEU A 552 -0.17 -4.46 4.28
CA LEU A 552 0.91 -4.90 5.15
C LEU A 552 1.05 -6.43 5.05
N PRO A 553 2.29 -6.95 4.99
CA PRO A 553 2.49 -8.40 5.07
C PRO A 553 2.14 -8.98 6.44
N MET A 554 2.34 -8.18 7.50
CA MET A 554 1.97 -8.48 8.88
C MET A 554 1.55 -7.17 9.56
N GLY A 555 0.40 -7.20 10.24
CA GLY A 555 -0.16 -6.05 10.95
C GLY A 555 -1.19 -5.27 10.12
N PRO A 556 -1.60 -4.08 10.59
CA PRO A 556 -0.93 -3.28 11.63
C PRO A 556 -1.24 -3.74 13.06
N TYR A 557 -2.30 -4.53 13.27
CA TYR A 557 -2.78 -5.00 14.58
C TYR A 557 -2.73 -3.90 15.67
N THR A 558 -3.40 -2.78 15.42
CA THR A 558 -3.31 -1.61 16.29
C THR A 558 -4.67 -1.21 16.82
N LYS A 559 -4.69 -0.71 18.04
CA LYS A 559 -5.88 -0.07 18.61
C LYS A 559 -6.10 1.29 17.95
N VAL A 560 -7.37 1.63 17.74
CA VAL A 560 -7.82 2.92 17.22
C VAL A 560 -8.85 3.49 18.19
N ASP A 561 -8.58 4.70 18.66
CA ASP A 561 -9.47 5.47 19.53
C ASP A 561 -9.56 6.93 19.06
N ARG A 562 -10.28 7.76 19.80
CA ARG A 562 -10.52 9.16 19.45
C ARG A 562 -9.25 10.03 19.47
N GLU A 563 -8.27 9.68 20.30
CA GLU A 563 -7.02 10.43 20.48
C GLU A 563 -5.93 9.93 19.52
N ALA A 564 -5.98 8.66 19.13
CA ALA A 564 -5.01 8.00 18.27
C ALA A 564 -5.67 7.39 17.02
N PRO A 565 -6.01 8.21 16.00
CA PRO A 565 -6.43 7.69 14.71
C PRO A 565 -5.28 6.93 14.04
N PHE A 566 -5.62 5.94 13.22
CA PHE A 566 -4.64 5.23 12.41
C PHE A 566 -4.42 5.93 11.08
N LYS A 567 -3.16 6.01 10.65
CA LYS A 567 -2.75 6.38 9.29
C LYS A 567 -1.89 5.25 8.72
N SER A 568 -2.24 4.75 7.54
CA SER A 568 -1.45 3.73 6.87
C SER A 568 -0.12 4.29 6.34
N TYR A 569 0.75 3.40 5.89
CA TYR A 569 1.81 3.75 4.95
C TYR A 569 1.22 4.32 3.65
N ILE A 570 2.03 5.02 2.87
CA ILE A 570 1.64 5.61 1.58
C ILE A 570 2.06 4.68 0.44
N THR A 571 1.13 4.36 -0.45
CA THR A 571 1.35 3.63 -1.70
C THR A 571 1.55 4.62 -2.84
N PHE A 572 2.55 4.40 -3.69
CA PHE A 572 2.84 5.20 -4.88
C PHE A 572 2.65 4.38 -6.14
N GLU A 573 1.89 4.91 -7.09
CA GLU A 573 1.55 4.29 -8.36
C GLU A 573 2.11 5.16 -9.50
N LEU A 574 3.20 4.71 -10.12
CA LEU A 574 3.83 5.33 -11.28
C LEU A 574 3.37 4.61 -12.56
N LEU A 575 2.68 5.34 -13.44
CA LEU A 575 2.24 4.83 -14.74
C LEU A 575 3.30 5.10 -15.79
N GLN A 576 3.92 4.02 -16.26
CA GLN A 576 4.90 4.06 -17.33
C GLN A 576 4.20 4.14 -18.69
N ASP A 577 4.73 4.95 -19.60
CA ASP A 577 4.18 5.13 -20.94
C ASP A 577 4.82 4.22 -21.99
N SER A 578 5.75 3.35 -21.58
CA SER A 578 6.53 2.45 -22.45
C SER A 578 6.98 1.17 -21.71
N ASP A 579 7.28 0.13 -22.49
CA ASP A 579 7.97 -1.09 -22.01
C ASP A 579 9.51 -0.97 -22.07
N ASP A 580 10.02 0.14 -22.61
CA ASP A 580 11.47 0.38 -22.66
C ASP A 580 12.04 0.55 -21.24
N ARG A 581 12.97 -0.34 -20.88
CA ARG A 581 13.55 -0.40 -19.53
C ARG A 581 14.24 0.91 -19.14
N GLU A 582 14.97 1.56 -20.06
CA GLU A 582 15.66 2.83 -19.76
C GLU A 582 14.65 3.93 -19.46
N ARG A 583 13.60 4.04 -20.27
CA ARG A 583 12.50 4.98 -20.06
C ARG A 583 11.80 4.74 -18.72
N GLN A 584 11.49 3.49 -18.39
CA GLN A 584 10.87 3.14 -17.11
C GLN A 584 11.75 3.53 -15.92
N SER A 585 13.05 3.22 -16.00
CA SER A 585 14.05 3.57 -15.00
C SER A 585 14.25 5.09 -14.85
N LEU A 586 14.23 5.85 -15.93
CA LEU A 586 14.23 7.32 -15.87
C LEU A 586 12.98 7.85 -15.18
N GLY A 587 11.81 7.27 -15.46
CA GLY A 587 10.57 7.63 -14.79
C GLY A 587 10.62 7.39 -13.28
N HIS A 588 11.14 6.23 -12.86
CA HIS A 588 11.32 5.89 -11.45
C HIS A 588 12.31 6.82 -10.74
N ARG A 589 13.47 7.08 -11.36
CA ARG A 589 14.46 8.04 -10.83
C ARG A 589 13.89 9.46 -10.71
N ARG A 590 13.04 9.88 -11.65
CA ARG A 590 12.36 11.17 -11.59
C ARG A 590 11.30 11.23 -10.49
N MET A 591 10.64 10.12 -10.19
CA MET A 591 9.77 10.00 -9.02
C MET A 591 10.56 10.26 -7.73
N TYR A 592 11.71 9.61 -7.51
CA TYR A 592 12.54 9.89 -6.32
C TYR A 592 13.04 11.33 -6.25
N LYS A 593 13.53 11.90 -7.35
CA LYS A 593 13.99 13.31 -7.37
C LYS A 593 12.90 14.29 -6.95
N LYS A 594 11.65 14.01 -7.31
CA LYS A 594 10.52 14.90 -6.99
C LYS A 594 9.90 14.64 -5.63
N LEU A 595 9.76 13.37 -5.24
CA LEU A 595 9.03 12.95 -4.05
C LEU A 595 9.94 12.63 -2.84
N ALA A 596 11.25 12.60 -3.05
CA ALA A 596 12.30 12.45 -2.05
C ALA A 596 13.53 13.30 -2.43
N PRO A 597 13.40 14.64 -2.55
CA PRO A 597 14.42 15.50 -3.18
C PRO A 597 15.75 15.56 -2.43
N GLN A 598 15.78 15.19 -1.14
CA GLN A 598 17.04 15.05 -0.37
C GLN A 598 17.99 14.00 -0.97
N THR A 599 17.48 13.08 -1.79
CA THR A 599 18.30 12.10 -2.53
C THR A 599 19.27 12.76 -3.51
N THR A 600 19.02 14.01 -3.90
CA THR A 600 19.90 14.78 -4.81
C THR A 600 21.04 15.50 -4.09
N GLU A 601 21.09 15.45 -2.75
CA GLU A 601 22.19 16.01 -1.97
C GLU A 601 23.50 15.29 -2.32
N SER A 602 24.50 16.07 -2.76
CA SER A 602 25.79 15.57 -3.25
C SER A 602 26.92 16.13 -2.39
N LEU A 603 27.57 15.25 -1.63
CA LEU A 603 28.76 15.53 -0.83
C LEU A 603 29.91 14.63 -1.26
N ILE A 604 31.14 15.16 -1.22
CA ILE A 604 32.37 14.35 -1.31
C ILE A 604 32.91 14.11 0.10
N ALA A 605 32.98 12.84 0.49
CA ALA A 605 33.35 12.43 1.83
C ALA A 605 34.81 11.95 1.94
N GLY A 606 35.45 12.27 3.07
CA GLY A 606 36.69 11.65 3.52
C GLY A 606 36.39 10.74 4.71
N GLY A 607 36.88 9.50 4.65
CA GLY A 607 36.67 8.49 5.69
C GLY A 607 37.97 8.14 6.42
N ILE A 608 37.95 8.16 7.76
CA ILE A 608 39.11 7.77 8.58
C ILE A 608 38.69 6.87 9.74
N THR A 609 39.52 5.87 10.06
CA THR A 609 39.34 4.95 11.19
C THR A 609 40.24 5.40 12.35
N SER A 610 39.80 6.36 13.16
CA SER A 610 40.60 6.89 14.29
C SER A 610 39.75 7.61 15.34
N HIS A 611 40.16 7.57 16.61
CA HIS A 611 39.71 8.46 17.70
C HIS A 611 40.79 9.45 18.16
N ASP A 612 41.97 9.43 17.52
CA ASP A 612 43.08 10.32 17.85
C ASP A 612 42.82 11.74 17.32
N GLU A 613 42.71 12.71 18.22
CA GLU A 613 42.36 14.10 17.88
C GLU A 613 43.36 14.74 16.91
N ALA A 614 44.66 14.45 17.02
CA ALA A 614 45.68 15.04 16.15
C ALA A 614 45.61 14.47 14.73
N LYS A 615 45.45 13.15 14.59
CA LYS A 615 45.23 12.51 13.28
C LYS A 615 43.97 13.01 12.60
N LEU A 616 42.87 13.14 13.37
CA LEU A 616 41.60 13.64 12.85
C LEU A 616 41.74 15.08 12.34
N LYS A 617 42.37 15.98 13.11
CA LYS A 617 42.61 17.36 12.68
C LYS A 617 43.51 17.45 11.45
N GLY A 618 44.58 16.66 11.38
CA GLY A 618 45.44 16.60 10.20
C GLY A 618 44.72 16.09 8.95
N PHE A 619 43.84 15.10 9.10
CA PHE A 619 42.99 14.63 8.00
C PHE A 619 41.98 15.70 7.55
N ILE A 620 41.35 16.40 8.50
CA ILE A 620 40.45 17.53 8.24
C ILE A 620 41.17 18.67 7.49
N ASP A 621 42.41 18.99 7.85
CA ASP A 621 43.21 19.99 7.14
C ASP A 621 43.41 19.57 5.66
N GLN A 622 43.80 18.32 5.40
CA GLN A 622 43.94 17.84 4.02
C GLN A 622 42.61 17.85 3.26
N MET A 623 41.50 17.49 3.90
CA MET A 623 40.17 17.57 3.30
C MET A 623 39.83 19.01 2.87
N ALA A 624 40.07 19.98 3.76
CA ALA A 624 39.80 21.38 3.52
C ALA A 624 40.64 21.93 2.35
N GLU A 625 41.92 21.55 2.29
CA GLU A 625 42.81 21.93 1.19
C GLU A 625 42.44 21.32 -0.16
N LEU A 626 41.86 20.12 -0.16
CA LEU A 626 41.40 19.41 -1.37
C LEU A 626 39.97 19.79 -1.77
N GLY A 627 39.20 20.41 -0.87
CA GLY A 627 37.81 20.83 -1.12
C GLY A 627 36.76 19.72 -0.91
N LEU A 628 37.07 18.71 -0.07
CA LEU A 628 36.11 17.72 0.41
C LEU A 628 35.12 18.36 1.40
N GLU A 629 33.95 17.74 1.56
CA GLU A 629 32.77 18.39 2.17
C GLU A 629 32.25 17.65 3.42
N GLN A 630 32.49 16.34 3.54
CA GLN A 630 32.01 15.52 4.66
C GLN A 630 33.11 14.67 5.28
N LEU A 631 33.21 14.65 6.60
CA LEU A 631 34.03 13.71 7.37
C LEU A 631 33.16 12.57 7.88
N ASP A 632 33.59 11.34 7.60
CA ASP A 632 33.01 10.11 8.16
C ASP A 632 34.02 9.39 9.06
N ILE A 633 33.65 9.18 10.32
CA ILE A 633 34.38 8.29 11.22
C ILE A 633 33.95 6.86 10.93
N MET A 634 34.83 6.13 10.23
CA MET A 634 34.56 4.79 9.71
C MET A 634 34.49 3.74 10.83
N ALA A 635 33.89 2.59 10.51
CA ALA A 635 33.78 1.43 11.39
C ALA A 635 35.14 1.02 12.01
N TRP A 636 35.06 0.53 13.25
CA TRP A 636 36.19 -0.02 14.01
C TRP A 636 37.35 0.98 14.22
N PRO A 637 37.07 2.16 14.83
CA PRO A 637 36.27 2.20 16.06
C PRO A 637 34.83 2.74 15.98
N GLY A 638 34.43 3.51 14.95
CA GLY A 638 33.07 4.11 14.87
C GLY A 638 32.75 5.13 15.97
N ILE A 639 31.47 5.46 16.18
CA ILE A 639 30.96 6.38 17.19
C ILE A 639 29.90 5.68 18.05
N SER A 640 29.91 5.91 19.37
CA SER A 640 28.84 5.50 20.27
C SER A 640 27.95 6.71 20.56
N HIS A 641 26.87 6.88 19.81
CA HIS A 641 26.04 8.09 19.92
C HIS A 641 25.25 8.16 21.23
N ASP A 642 25.09 7.07 21.98
CA ASP A 642 24.47 7.06 23.32
C ASP A 642 25.47 7.28 24.47
N ASN A 643 26.76 7.46 24.18
CA ASN A 643 27.79 7.69 25.18
C ASN A 643 27.90 9.18 25.55
N LEU A 644 27.41 9.51 26.74
CA LEU A 644 27.42 10.87 27.29
C LEU A 644 28.54 11.14 28.29
N ASP A 645 29.58 10.30 28.35
CA ASP A 645 30.77 10.62 29.13
C ASP A 645 31.35 11.98 28.71
N SER A 646 31.65 12.81 29.71
CA SER A 646 32.07 14.20 29.47
C SER A 646 33.34 14.32 28.63
N THR A 647 34.30 13.41 28.80
CA THR A 647 35.56 13.42 28.05
C THR A 647 35.31 13.01 26.60
N TYR A 648 34.49 11.98 26.39
CA TYR A 648 34.10 11.50 25.07
C TYR A 648 33.34 12.56 24.26
N VAL A 649 32.32 13.18 24.86
CA VAL A 649 31.52 14.23 24.21
C VAL A 649 32.38 15.46 23.92
N GLN A 650 33.27 15.85 24.84
CA GLN A 650 34.16 17.00 24.62
C GLN A 650 35.16 16.77 23.48
N LEU A 651 35.70 15.55 23.34
CA LEU A 651 36.54 15.19 22.20
C LEU A 651 35.79 15.43 20.89
N TRP A 652 34.61 14.82 20.74
CA TRP A 652 33.84 14.93 19.50
C TRP A 652 33.34 16.34 19.22
N ARG A 653 32.97 17.10 20.26
CA ARG A 653 32.64 18.52 20.13
C ARG A 653 33.83 19.32 19.57
N ARG A 654 35.05 19.12 20.09
CA ARG A 654 36.25 19.81 19.58
C ARG A 654 36.55 19.46 18.12
N VAL A 655 36.47 18.17 17.76
CA VAL A 655 36.71 17.71 16.37
C VAL A 655 35.64 18.25 15.42
N ALA A 656 34.35 18.16 15.79
CA ALA A 656 33.25 18.65 14.97
C ALA A 656 33.30 20.18 14.80
N THR A 657 33.69 20.93 15.83
CA THR A 657 33.87 22.38 15.76
C THR A 657 35.00 22.72 14.78
N TYR A 658 36.13 22.01 14.89
CA TYR A 658 37.28 22.20 14.01
C TYR A 658 36.97 21.87 12.53
N ALA A 659 36.19 20.81 12.28
CA ALA A 659 35.69 20.47 10.94
C ALA A 659 34.74 21.55 10.40
N LYS A 660 33.79 22.01 11.23
CA LYS A 660 32.82 23.06 10.87
C LYS A 660 33.50 24.38 10.50
N GLU A 661 34.53 24.80 11.23
CA GLU A 661 35.33 26.00 10.92
C GLU A 661 36.00 25.94 9.54
N ARG A 662 36.14 24.75 8.96
CA ARG A 662 36.70 24.50 7.62
C ARG A 662 35.63 24.13 6.59
N GLY A 663 34.34 24.26 6.93
CA GLY A 663 33.24 23.95 6.03
C GLY A 663 32.98 22.45 5.82
N ILE A 664 33.51 21.58 6.69
CA ILE A 664 33.33 20.14 6.61
C ILE A 664 32.23 19.71 7.59
N VAL A 665 31.19 19.04 7.08
CA VAL A 665 30.16 18.43 7.92
C VAL A 665 30.66 17.09 8.45
N MET A 666 30.33 16.74 9.70
CA MET A 666 30.90 15.57 10.37
C MET A 666 29.82 14.66 10.93
N GLY A 667 30.10 13.35 10.88
CA GLY A 667 29.42 12.32 11.65
C GLY A 667 30.25 11.06 11.70
N GLY A 668 29.61 9.94 12.00
CA GLY A 668 30.32 8.67 12.04
C GLY A 668 29.43 7.44 12.09
N TYR A 669 30.06 6.32 11.80
CA TYR A 669 29.47 4.99 11.76
C TYR A 669 29.03 4.51 13.15
N GLU A 670 27.83 3.94 13.24
CA GLU A 670 27.42 3.11 14.37
C GLU A 670 26.56 1.94 13.92
N LEU A 671 26.87 0.73 14.37
CA LEU A 671 25.97 -0.42 14.24
C LEU A 671 24.90 -0.37 15.32
N GLN A 672 23.76 0.26 15.01
CA GLN A 672 22.77 0.78 15.96
C GLN A 672 22.01 -0.34 16.67
N VAL A 673 21.25 -1.16 15.92
CA VAL A 673 20.32 -2.13 16.55
C VAL A 673 20.97 -3.46 16.92
N ALA A 674 22.26 -3.67 16.64
CA ALA A 674 22.94 -4.88 17.09
C ALA A 674 22.94 -4.97 18.62
N SER A 675 22.37 -6.06 19.16
CA SER A 675 22.12 -6.22 20.59
C SER A 675 23.39 -6.25 21.42
N ARG A 676 24.45 -6.93 20.95
CA ARG A 676 25.67 -7.17 21.73
C ARG A 676 25.38 -7.88 23.07
N GLY A 677 24.28 -8.65 23.15
CA GLY A 677 23.91 -9.45 24.32
C GLY A 677 23.22 -8.67 25.43
N ARG A 678 22.40 -7.67 25.10
CA ARG A 678 21.66 -6.86 26.08
C ARG A 678 20.56 -7.64 26.81
N GLY A 679 19.98 -8.66 26.19
CA GLY A 679 19.06 -9.60 26.84
C GLY A 679 17.58 -9.36 26.52
N ALA A 680 16.74 -10.32 26.91
CA ALA A 680 15.32 -10.44 26.53
C ALA A 680 14.44 -9.22 26.89
N GLU A 681 14.87 -8.40 27.87
CA GLU A 681 14.17 -7.17 28.25
C GLU A 681 14.09 -6.15 27.10
N VAL A 682 15.06 -6.20 26.18
CA VAL A 682 15.14 -5.27 25.04
C VAL A 682 15.36 -5.95 23.70
N ASP A 683 15.79 -7.21 23.68
CA ASP A 683 16.12 -7.96 22.48
C ASP A 683 14.89 -8.48 21.75
N CYS A 684 14.92 -8.49 20.41
CA CYS A 684 13.89 -9.15 19.61
C CYS A 684 13.74 -10.62 20.04
N ILE A 685 12.49 -11.04 20.26
CA ILE A 685 12.14 -12.42 20.64
C ILE A 685 11.71 -13.17 19.39
N HIS A 686 12.39 -14.28 19.10
CA HIS A 686 12.13 -15.10 17.93
C HIS A 686 10.74 -15.78 18.02
N PRO A 687 9.86 -15.65 17.02
CA PRO A 687 8.48 -16.15 17.07
C PRO A 687 8.34 -17.63 17.40
N GLU A 688 9.22 -18.48 16.88
CA GLU A 688 9.11 -19.94 17.06
C GLU A 688 9.72 -20.45 18.36
N THR A 689 10.76 -19.79 18.88
CA THR A 689 11.52 -20.31 20.02
C THR A 689 11.13 -19.65 21.34
N GLY A 690 10.48 -18.48 21.28
CA GLY A 690 10.14 -17.68 22.45
C GLY A 690 11.37 -17.15 23.21
N LYS A 691 12.54 -17.11 22.57
CA LYS A 691 13.82 -16.65 23.15
C LYS A 691 14.40 -15.52 22.32
N PRO A 692 15.36 -14.73 22.86
CA PRO A 692 16.12 -13.79 22.05
C PRO A 692 16.68 -14.47 20.79
N GLY A 693 16.36 -13.89 19.65
CA GLY A 693 16.90 -14.30 18.35
C GLY A 693 16.22 -13.55 17.21
N SER A 694 16.96 -13.26 16.16
CA SER A 694 16.46 -12.56 14.99
C SER A 694 17.19 -13.00 13.70
N LEU A 695 16.78 -12.49 12.53
CA LEU A 695 17.31 -12.98 11.25
C LEU A 695 18.78 -12.59 11.03
N PHE A 696 19.15 -11.38 11.46
CA PHE A 696 20.48 -10.80 11.29
C PHE A 696 21.39 -11.01 12.51
N GLY A 697 21.19 -12.11 13.24
CA GLY A 697 21.86 -12.39 14.50
C GLY A 697 20.98 -12.03 15.69
N GLN A 698 21.46 -11.18 16.59
CA GLN A 698 20.65 -10.67 17.70
C GLN A 698 20.52 -9.15 17.59
N SER A 699 19.30 -8.68 17.37
CA SER A 699 18.95 -7.27 17.37
C SER A 699 18.16 -6.88 18.61
N VAL A 700 18.26 -5.61 19.00
CA VAL A 700 17.31 -4.99 19.94
C VAL A 700 15.99 -4.76 19.23
N CYS A 701 14.89 -4.96 19.93
CA CYS A 701 13.59 -4.49 19.52
C CYS A 701 13.55 -2.98 19.77
N ILE A 702 13.47 -2.17 18.72
CA ILE A 702 13.41 -0.70 18.90
C ILE A 702 12.03 -0.22 19.39
N ALA A 703 11.07 -1.14 19.56
CA ALA A 703 9.81 -0.95 20.27
C ALA A 703 9.87 -1.48 21.72
N SER A 704 11.06 -1.80 22.24
CA SER A 704 11.27 -2.12 23.66
C SER A 704 11.65 -0.87 24.48
N GLY A 705 11.87 -1.05 25.78
CA GLY A 705 12.39 0.01 26.67
C GLY A 705 13.78 0.53 26.28
N TRP A 706 14.48 -0.14 25.35
CA TRP A 706 15.74 0.36 24.78
C TRP A 706 15.58 1.73 24.13
N LYS A 707 14.46 1.95 23.42
CA LYS A 707 14.20 3.21 22.72
C LYS A 707 14.15 4.41 23.68
N ASP A 708 13.59 4.19 24.88
CA ASP A 708 13.40 5.20 25.92
C ASP A 708 14.72 5.61 26.57
N THR A 709 15.79 4.83 26.37
CA THR A 709 17.13 5.14 26.88
C THR A 709 18.07 5.60 25.77
N TYR A 710 18.09 4.90 24.63
CA TYR A 710 19.06 5.13 23.56
C TYR A 710 18.78 6.43 22.81
N TYR A 711 17.57 6.63 22.29
CA TYR A 711 17.28 7.80 21.46
C TYR A 711 17.40 9.14 22.21
N PRO A 712 16.93 9.28 23.47
CA PRO A 712 17.16 10.51 24.23
C PRO A 712 18.65 10.84 24.41
N LYS A 713 19.48 9.85 24.72
CA LYS A 713 20.94 10.04 24.85
C LYS A 713 21.60 10.36 23.51
N MET A 714 21.16 9.69 22.44
CA MET A 714 21.59 9.95 21.07
C MET A 714 21.32 11.41 20.68
N TRP A 715 20.11 11.92 20.95
CA TRP A 715 19.78 13.32 20.68
C TRP A 715 20.62 14.29 21.50
N GLU A 716 20.81 14.00 22.80
CA GLU A 716 21.67 14.83 23.66
C GLU A 716 23.13 14.85 23.17
N PHE A 717 23.64 13.71 22.66
CA PHE A 717 24.97 13.64 22.06
C PHE A 717 25.06 14.53 20.82
N PHE A 718 24.08 14.46 19.90
CA PHE A 718 24.04 15.33 18.72
C PHE A 718 23.99 16.80 19.11
N ASP A 719 23.16 17.17 20.09
CA ASP A 719 23.02 18.55 20.58
C ASP A 719 24.33 19.08 21.20
N LYS A 720 25.07 18.22 21.90
CA LYS A 720 26.34 18.59 22.55
C LYS A 720 27.55 18.61 21.61
N THR A 721 27.55 17.79 20.58
CA THR A 721 28.71 17.63 19.66
C THR A 721 28.60 18.47 18.40
N GLY A 722 27.38 18.70 17.89
CA GLY A 722 27.14 19.43 16.64
C GLY A 722 27.36 18.60 15.37
N PHE A 723 27.28 17.27 15.47
CA PHE A 723 27.32 16.37 14.31
C PHE A 723 26.13 16.63 13.37
N MET A 724 26.35 16.54 12.07
CA MET A 724 25.37 16.86 11.02
C MET A 724 25.13 15.71 10.03
N THR A 725 25.79 14.57 10.21
CA THR A 725 25.45 13.31 9.52
C THR A 725 25.34 12.18 10.53
N TYR A 726 24.45 11.22 10.27
CA TYR A 726 24.34 10.01 11.05
C TYR A 726 24.41 8.78 10.15
N ASN A 727 25.56 8.11 10.19
CA ASN A 727 25.87 6.96 9.35
C ASN A 727 25.49 5.70 10.13
N MET A 728 24.19 5.53 10.38
CA MET A 728 23.70 4.35 11.09
C MET A 728 23.74 3.13 10.18
N ASP A 729 24.46 2.11 10.63
CA ASP A 729 24.40 0.76 10.09
C ASP A 729 23.47 -0.07 10.97
N GLY A 730 22.70 -0.96 10.36
CA GLY A 730 21.54 -1.60 10.99
C GLY A 730 20.61 -0.57 11.64
N PRO A 731 20.00 0.37 10.88
CA PRO A 731 18.69 0.91 11.30
C PRO A 731 17.69 -0.24 11.43
N TYR A 732 16.44 0.02 11.82
CA TYR A 732 15.45 -1.07 11.84
C TYR A 732 15.37 -1.80 10.49
N HIS A 733 15.86 -3.03 10.45
CA HIS A 733 16.02 -3.82 9.23
C HIS A 733 14.90 -4.84 9.00
N GLY A 734 13.81 -4.76 9.77
CA GLY A 734 12.61 -5.58 9.58
C GLY A 734 12.46 -6.78 10.52
N ASP A 735 13.33 -6.94 11.54
CA ASP A 735 13.20 -8.08 12.45
C ASP A 735 11.87 -8.04 13.23
N PRO A 736 11.09 -9.14 13.27
CA PRO A 736 9.90 -9.22 14.08
C PRO A 736 10.25 -9.45 15.55
N CYS A 737 9.34 -9.09 16.45
CA CYS A 737 9.49 -9.36 17.88
C CYS A 737 8.20 -10.00 18.42
N ALA A 738 8.30 -11.23 18.92
CA ALA A 738 7.17 -11.94 19.54
C ALA A 738 6.98 -11.63 21.04
N SER A 739 7.72 -10.65 21.57
CA SER A 739 7.55 -10.22 22.95
C SER A 739 6.14 -9.68 23.17
N THR A 740 5.52 -10.02 24.31
CA THR A 740 4.24 -9.44 24.76
C THR A 740 4.43 -8.52 25.96
N VAL A 741 5.69 -8.25 26.34
CA VAL A 741 6.06 -7.44 27.52
C VAL A 741 6.91 -6.22 27.15
N HIS A 742 7.30 -6.08 25.88
CA HIS A 742 7.97 -4.88 25.41
C HIS A 742 6.96 -3.72 25.35
N PRO A 743 7.31 -2.51 25.85
CA PRO A 743 6.32 -1.47 26.12
C PRO A 743 5.66 -0.82 24.90
N HIS A 744 6.27 -0.88 23.71
CA HIS A 744 5.80 -0.11 22.53
C HIS A 744 5.29 -0.97 21.38
N HIS A 745 5.05 -2.27 21.62
CA HIS A 745 4.26 -3.12 20.74
C HIS A 745 3.52 -4.18 21.57
N MET A 746 2.39 -4.68 21.09
CA MET A 746 1.53 -5.57 21.86
C MET A 746 1.93 -7.04 21.72
N ARG A 747 2.30 -7.44 20.49
CA ARG A 747 2.55 -8.84 20.13
C ARG A 747 3.33 -8.93 18.82
N LEU A 748 3.37 -10.12 18.22
CA LEU A 748 4.07 -10.36 16.97
C LEU A 748 3.48 -9.53 15.82
N GLU A 749 2.15 -9.51 15.71
CA GLU A 749 1.42 -8.97 14.57
C GLU A 749 1.57 -7.46 14.36
N ASP A 750 1.86 -6.68 15.41
CA ASP A 750 2.14 -5.24 15.31
C ASP A 750 3.64 -4.91 15.41
N SER A 751 4.49 -5.88 15.74
CA SER A 751 5.90 -5.64 16.06
C SER A 751 6.68 -4.94 14.94
N GLN A 752 6.48 -5.34 13.68
CA GLN A 752 7.17 -4.71 12.55
C GLN A 752 6.63 -3.30 12.29
N TRP A 753 5.31 -3.12 12.40
CA TRP A 753 4.65 -1.83 12.21
C TRP A 753 5.16 -0.79 13.22
N GLN A 754 5.18 -1.13 14.51
CA GLN A 754 5.61 -0.21 15.57
C GLN A 754 7.12 0.09 15.51
N GLN A 755 7.94 -0.91 15.19
CA GLN A 755 9.38 -0.67 15.02
C GLN A 755 9.66 0.20 13.79
N TRP A 756 9.06 -0.10 12.63
CA TRP A 756 9.19 0.75 11.44
C TRP A 756 8.76 2.19 11.72
N LYS A 757 7.61 2.39 12.37
CA LYS A 757 7.12 3.72 12.76
C LYS A 757 8.13 4.48 13.62
N THR A 758 8.71 3.80 14.62
CA THR A 758 9.75 4.37 15.48
C THR A 758 10.98 4.79 14.68
N GLN A 759 11.42 3.97 13.71
CA GLN A 759 12.56 4.31 12.85
C GLN A 759 12.26 5.52 11.95
N VAL A 760 11.04 5.59 11.38
CA VAL A 760 10.60 6.73 10.56
C VAL A 760 10.57 8.02 11.37
N GLU A 761 10.08 7.98 12.61
CA GLU A 761 10.10 9.13 13.53
C GLU A 761 11.54 9.66 13.74
N VAL A 762 12.51 8.76 13.92
CA VAL A 762 13.92 9.13 14.05
C VAL A 762 14.45 9.78 12.78
N ILE A 763 14.17 9.21 11.60
CA ILE A 763 14.64 9.76 10.33
C ILE A 763 14.01 11.14 10.07
N HIS A 764 12.71 11.31 10.34
CA HIS A 764 12.03 12.58 10.22
C HIS A 764 12.64 13.65 11.15
N GLU A 765 13.02 13.26 12.37
CA GLU A 765 13.72 14.16 13.29
C GLU A 765 15.12 14.54 12.80
N LEU A 766 15.88 13.60 12.20
CA LEU A 766 17.15 13.91 11.53
C LEU A 766 16.95 14.92 10.39
N LYS A 767 15.87 14.77 9.61
CA LYS A 767 15.54 15.71 8.54
C LYS A 767 15.15 17.09 9.07
N ARG A 768 14.33 17.16 10.13
CA ARG A 768 14.00 18.41 10.84
C ARG A 768 15.24 19.12 11.37
N ARG A 769 16.23 18.37 11.85
CA ARG A 769 17.53 18.89 12.31
C ARG A 769 18.48 19.28 11.17
N GLY A 770 18.09 19.06 9.92
CA GLY A 770 18.93 19.39 8.78
C GLY A 770 20.15 18.49 8.65
N MET A 771 20.07 17.21 9.02
CA MET A 771 21.17 16.24 8.92
C MET A 771 21.20 15.49 7.57
N TYR A 772 22.39 15.01 7.17
CA TYR A 772 22.58 14.02 6.10
C TYR A 772 22.45 12.59 6.69
N VAL A 773 21.79 11.69 5.96
CA VAL A 773 21.40 10.35 6.47
C VAL A 773 21.76 9.28 5.43
N PRO A 774 23.04 8.83 5.41
CA PRO A 774 23.48 7.70 4.61
C PRO A 774 23.32 6.40 5.42
N ILE A 775 22.38 5.54 5.02
CA ILE A 775 22.07 4.29 5.72
C ILE A 775 21.94 3.13 4.73
N PRO A 776 22.26 1.88 5.10
CA PRO A 776 22.29 0.77 4.13
C PRO A 776 20.89 0.30 3.71
N ASP A 777 19.89 0.53 4.55
CA ASP A 777 18.51 0.09 4.29
C ASP A 777 17.73 1.07 3.41
N TRP A 778 16.56 0.67 2.92
CA TRP A 778 15.76 1.46 1.99
C TRP A 778 14.66 2.27 2.69
N TYR A 779 14.88 3.57 2.88
CA TYR A 779 14.00 4.55 3.55
C TYR A 779 13.92 5.89 2.78
N PHE A 780 14.15 5.91 1.48
CA PHE A 780 14.21 7.15 0.69
C PHE A 780 12.92 7.99 0.76
N LEU A 781 11.76 7.33 0.72
CA LEU A 781 10.46 8.00 0.84
C LEU A 781 10.16 8.51 2.27
N ASN A 782 11.04 8.22 3.24
CA ASN A 782 10.99 8.71 4.62
C ASN A 782 12.16 9.66 4.97
N GLY A 783 12.99 10.08 4.01
CA GLY A 783 14.03 11.09 4.25
C GLY A 783 15.49 10.61 4.25
N GLN A 784 15.77 9.36 3.91
CA GLN A 784 17.15 8.91 3.66
C GLN A 784 17.78 9.67 2.46
N ASN A 785 19.09 9.90 2.52
CA ASN A 785 19.84 10.51 1.41
C ASN A 785 20.48 9.49 0.47
N ALA A 786 21.14 8.47 1.02
CA ALA A 786 21.90 7.49 0.24
C ALA A 786 21.89 6.09 0.88
N THR A 787 22.04 5.07 0.05
CA THR A 787 22.36 3.66 0.35
C THR A 787 23.59 3.23 -0.48
N GLY A 788 24.08 2.00 -0.33
CA GLY A 788 25.15 1.46 -1.16
C GLY A 788 24.72 1.37 -2.63
N MET A 789 25.59 1.79 -3.56
CA MET A 789 25.30 1.64 -5.00
C MET A 789 25.12 0.16 -5.37
N GLY A 790 26.10 -0.64 -4.95
CA GLY A 790 26.09 -2.10 -4.86
C GLY A 790 27.15 -2.48 -3.82
N TYR A 791 26.90 -3.51 -3.02
CA TYR A 791 27.69 -3.76 -1.82
C TYR A 791 27.98 -5.25 -1.60
N ARG A 792 29.25 -5.60 -1.46
CA ARG A 792 29.73 -6.83 -0.82
C ARG A 792 31.00 -6.47 -0.08
N GLU A 793 31.01 -6.55 1.24
CA GLU A 793 32.19 -6.24 2.08
C GLU A 793 33.46 -6.93 1.59
N ALA A 794 33.35 -8.21 1.19
CA ALA A 794 34.47 -8.98 0.65
C ALA A 794 35.12 -8.34 -0.60
N SER A 795 34.38 -7.54 -1.37
CA SER A 795 34.93 -6.85 -2.54
C SER A 795 35.95 -5.76 -2.18
N ALA A 796 35.90 -5.23 -0.95
CA ALA A 796 36.89 -4.28 -0.45
C ALA A 796 38.27 -4.89 -0.20
N ASN A 797 38.40 -6.22 -0.25
CA ASN A 797 39.67 -6.95 -0.13
C ASN A 797 40.25 -7.39 -1.48
N LEU A 798 39.61 -7.04 -2.60
CA LEU A 798 40.11 -7.35 -3.94
C LEU A 798 41.24 -6.40 -4.34
N THR A 799 41.97 -6.75 -5.41
CA THR A 799 42.97 -5.81 -5.96
C THR A 799 42.29 -4.55 -6.52
N PRO A 800 42.92 -3.38 -6.49
CA PRO A 800 42.34 -2.15 -7.03
C PRO A 800 41.87 -2.25 -8.50
N GLN A 801 42.53 -3.07 -9.34
CA GLN A 801 42.07 -3.30 -10.71
C GLN A 801 40.73 -4.05 -10.78
N GLN A 802 40.53 -5.04 -9.91
CA GLN A 802 39.25 -5.73 -9.78
C GLN A 802 38.17 -4.80 -9.21
N GLN A 803 38.53 -3.98 -8.21
CA GLN A 803 37.64 -2.99 -7.62
C GLN A 803 37.15 -1.97 -8.66
N LEU A 804 38.01 -1.53 -9.60
CA LEU A 804 37.63 -0.63 -10.69
C LEU A 804 36.51 -1.22 -11.56
N LEU A 805 36.73 -2.40 -12.16
CA LEU A 805 35.77 -2.99 -13.09
C LEU A 805 34.47 -3.40 -12.38
N LEU A 806 34.57 -4.02 -11.19
CA LEU A 806 33.39 -4.35 -10.38
C LEU A 806 32.64 -3.11 -9.92
N GLY A 807 33.36 -2.05 -9.55
CA GLY A 807 32.78 -0.77 -9.20
C GLY A 807 31.97 -0.17 -10.35
N ARG A 808 32.46 -0.23 -11.59
CA ARG A 808 31.67 0.21 -12.76
C ARG A 808 30.45 -0.67 -13.01
N GLN A 809 30.53 -1.97 -12.73
CA GLN A 809 29.36 -2.85 -12.80
C GLN A 809 28.33 -2.52 -11.73
N TYR A 810 28.75 -2.25 -10.48
CA TYR A 810 27.84 -1.81 -9.42
C TYR A 810 27.16 -0.48 -9.76
N ILE A 811 27.91 0.48 -10.32
CA ILE A 811 27.33 1.74 -10.80
C ILE A 811 26.30 1.46 -11.90
N TYR A 812 26.69 0.74 -12.96
CA TYR A 812 25.79 0.41 -14.07
C TYR A 812 24.53 -0.33 -13.61
N ASP A 813 24.65 -1.31 -12.71
CA ASP A 813 23.52 -2.11 -12.27
C ASP A 813 22.65 -1.34 -11.25
N GLY A 814 23.26 -0.53 -10.38
CA GLY A 814 22.56 0.24 -9.36
C GLY A 814 21.77 1.42 -9.94
N THR A 815 22.26 2.06 -11.01
CA THR A 815 21.63 3.24 -11.61
C THR A 815 20.38 2.96 -12.45
N TRP A 816 19.98 1.69 -12.58
CA TRP A 816 18.65 1.32 -13.10
C TRP A 816 17.52 1.72 -12.14
N HIS A 817 17.79 1.84 -10.84
CA HIS A 817 16.78 2.16 -9.81
C HIS A 817 17.16 3.36 -8.94
N LYS A 818 18.45 3.71 -8.90
CA LYS A 818 18.99 4.83 -8.11
C LYS A 818 19.38 5.98 -9.03
N ILE A 819 19.13 7.23 -8.61
CA ILE A 819 19.94 8.34 -9.15
C ILE A 819 21.37 8.22 -8.61
N PRO A 820 22.39 8.78 -9.29
CA PRO A 820 23.78 8.61 -8.86
C PRO A 820 24.02 8.89 -7.37
N THR A 821 23.51 10.01 -6.87
CA THR A 821 23.68 10.48 -5.49
C THR A 821 23.01 9.59 -4.43
N MET A 822 22.02 8.77 -4.81
CA MET A 822 21.40 7.79 -3.90
C MET A 822 22.34 6.61 -3.59
N GLY A 823 23.36 6.37 -4.42
CA GLY A 823 24.28 5.25 -4.26
C GLY A 823 25.66 5.73 -3.82
N TRP A 824 26.17 5.25 -2.69
CA TRP A 824 27.56 5.50 -2.30
C TRP A 824 28.53 4.47 -2.86
N MET A 825 29.77 4.91 -3.06
CA MET A 825 30.93 4.10 -3.35
C MET A 825 32.11 4.53 -2.47
N THR A 826 32.97 3.58 -2.09
CA THR A 826 34.14 3.86 -1.27
C THR A 826 35.42 3.57 -2.03
N LEU A 827 36.30 4.57 -2.15
CA LEU A 827 37.67 4.42 -2.64
C LEU A 827 38.57 4.09 -1.45
N GLN A 828 39.21 2.93 -1.48
CA GLN A 828 40.07 2.45 -0.41
C GLN A 828 41.54 2.85 -0.66
N LEU A 829 42.05 3.83 0.09
CA LEU A 829 43.50 4.13 0.12
C LEU A 829 44.25 3.14 1.01
N VAL A 830 43.56 2.64 2.04
CA VAL A 830 44.02 1.56 2.92
C VAL A 830 43.00 0.44 2.89
N GLY A 831 43.42 -0.82 3.05
CA GLY A 831 42.51 -1.95 3.01
C GLY A 831 41.45 -1.88 4.13
N PHE A 832 40.29 -2.49 3.89
CA PHE A 832 39.18 -2.44 4.85
C PHE A 832 39.36 -3.45 6.00
N TYR A 833 39.70 -4.71 5.67
CA TYR A 833 39.98 -5.77 6.66
C TYR A 833 41.44 -6.27 6.62
N THR A 834 42.29 -5.61 5.84
CA THR A 834 43.66 -6.10 5.59
C THR A 834 44.64 -4.94 5.41
N ASN A 835 45.87 -5.16 5.85
CA ASN A 835 47.01 -4.28 5.58
C ASN A 835 47.86 -4.77 4.39
N ASP A 836 47.30 -5.66 3.55
CA ASP A 836 47.98 -6.14 2.36
C ASP A 836 48.24 -4.97 1.38
N PRO A 837 49.50 -4.67 1.04
CA PRO A 837 49.84 -3.56 0.16
C PRO A 837 49.32 -3.74 -1.27
N ARG A 838 48.83 -4.93 -1.64
CA ARG A 838 48.19 -5.18 -2.95
C ARG A 838 46.74 -4.70 -3.01
N VAL A 839 46.11 -4.47 -1.86
CA VAL A 839 44.69 -4.07 -1.72
C VAL A 839 44.55 -2.56 -1.58
N GLY A 840 45.44 -1.92 -0.82
CA GLY A 840 45.48 -0.46 -0.66
C GLY A 840 46.30 0.25 -1.74
N LEU A 841 46.44 1.58 -1.57
CA LEU A 841 47.22 2.46 -2.43
C LEU A 841 48.39 3.16 -1.70
N GLU A 842 48.61 2.89 -0.41
CA GLU A 842 49.75 3.45 0.34
C GLU A 842 51.08 2.73 -0.01
N PRO A 843 52.20 3.45 -0.17
CA PRO A 843 52.33 4.92 -0.25
C PRO A 843 51.65 5.50 -1.51
N LEU A 844 50.98 6.65 -1.36
CA LEU A 844 50.11 7.20 -2.40
C LEU A 844 50.90 7.70 -3.60
N CYS A 845 52.08 8.28 -3.38
CA CYS A 845 52.95 8.78 -4.44
C CYS A 845 53.46 7.67 -5.39
N ASP A 846 53.55 6.43 -4.91
CA ASP A 846 53.94 5.27 -5.73
C ASP A 846 52.76 4.70 -6.55
N ASN A 847 51.53 5.20 -6.31
CA ASN A 847 50.29 4.68 -6.89
C ASN A 847 49.43 5.78 -7.56
N LEU A 848 50.02 6.91 -7.97
CA LEU A 848 49.31 8.06 -8.53
C LEU A 848 48.32 7.71 -9.63
N ASP A 849 48.75 6.97 -10.65
CA ASP A 849 47.89 6.59 -11.80
C ASP A 849 46.68 5.75 -11.36
N ARG A 850 46.89 4.84 -10.39
CA ARG A 850 45.83 3.96 -9.85
C ARG A 850 44.85 4.74 -8.97
N TYR A 851 45.34 5.74 -8.24
CA TYR A 851 44.51 6.62 -7.44
C TYR A 851 43.68 7.53 -8.37
N GLU A 852 44.29 8.15 -9.37
CA GLU A 852 43.59 8.98 -10.35
C GLU A 852 42.52 8.19 -11.09
N ALA A 853 42.80 6.98 -11.56
CA ALA A 853 41.82 6.16 -12.27
C ALA A 853 40.58 5.83 -11.43
N GLN A 854 40.76 5.49 -10.15
CA GLN A 854 39.64 5.22 -9.23
C GLN A 854 38.87 6.50 -8.88
N LEU A 855 39.60 7.59 -8.65
CA LEU A 855 39.00 8.87 -8.30
C LEU A 855 38.14 9.39 -9.46
N MET A 856 38.67 9.39 -10.68
CA MET A 856 37.94 9.80 -11.89
C MET A 856 36.75 8.90 -12.18
N GLN A 857 36.83 7.60 -11.92
CA GLN A 857 35.69 6.69 -12.07
C GLN A 857 34.54 7.06 -11.14
N PHE A 858 34.81 7.22 -9.84
CA PHE A 858 33.73 7.47 -8.88
C PHE A 858 33.18 8.88 -9.03
N LEU A 859 34.03 9.89 -9.17
CA LEU A 859 33.60 11.25 -9.44
C LEU A 859 32.82 11.34 -10.76
N GLY A 860 33.32 10.71 -11.82
CA GLY A 860 32.68 10.68 -13.13
C GLY A 860 31.37 9.89 -13.19
N SER A 861 30.99 9.19 -12.11
CA SER A 861 29.71 8.50 -12.00
C SER A 861 28.65 9.27 -11.22
N GLY A 862 29.02 10.34 -10.51
CA GLY A 862 28.10 11.11 -9.66
C GLY A 862 27.68 10.45 -8.35
N CYS A 863 28.21 9.27 -8.04
CA CYS A 863 27.90 8.57 -6.80
C CYS A 863 28.37 9.35 -5.56
N HIS A 864 27.74 9.10 -4.41
CA HIS A 864 28.26 9.62 -3.13
C HIS A 864 29.61 8.95 -2.83
N LEU A 865 30.71 9.70 -2.98
CA LEU A 865 32.06 9.16 -2.87
C LEU A 865 32.63 9.35 -1.46
N THR A 866 33.05 8.26 -0.83
CA THR A 866 33.92 8.30 0.35
C THR A 866 35.35 7.86 0.00
N ILE A 867 36.33 8.75 0.18
CA ILE A 867 37.76 8.42 0.08
C ILE A 867 38.25 7.98 1.47
N ARG A 868 38.51 6.69 1.65
CA ARG A 868 38.91 6.12 2.95
C ARG A 868 40.42 5.95 3.08
N GLY A 869 41.03 6.58 4.08
CA GLY A 869 42.48 6.51 4.31
C GLY A 869 42.93 7.07 5.66
N ASN A 870 44.24 6.98 5.93
CA ASN A 870 44.87 7.67 7.08
C ASN A 870 45.26 9.13 6.73
N ARG A 871 45.38 9.41 5.44
CA ARG A 871 45.68 10.70 4.79
C ARG A 871 45.14 10.63 3.37
N LEU A 872 44.95 11.78 2.73
CA LEU A 872 44.44 11.92 1.37
C LEU A 872 45.55 12.22 0.35
N TYR A 873 46.68 12.76 0.80
CA TYR A 873 47.90 12.93 0.02
C TYR A 873 49.15 12.83 0.91
N ASP A 874 50.29 12.48 0.30
CA ASP A 874 51.59 12.32 0.96
C ASP A 874 52.72 13.18 0.37
N THR A 875 52.55 13.65 -0.88
CA THR A 875 53.45 14.60 -1.54
C THR A 875 52.67 15.72 -2.24
N PRO A 876 53.33 16.83 -2.63
CA PRO A 876 52.70 17.89 -3.43
C PRO A 876 52.09 17.38 -4.75
N GLU A 877 52.71 16.39 -5.39
CA GLU A 877 52.23 15.78 -6.63
C GLU A 877 50.92 15.02 -6.40
N THR A 878 50.83 14.22 -5.34
CA THR A 878 49.59 13.55 -4.94
C THR A 878 48.49 14.57 -4.65
N LYS A 879 48.80 15.64 -3.91
CA LYS A 879 47.85 16.72 -3.63
C LYS A 879 47.33 17.37 -4.92
N GLN A 880 48.23 17.69 -5.85
CA GLN A 880 47.87 18.33 -7.12
C GLN A 880 46.95 17.43 -7.97
N MET A 881 47.22 16.13 -8.03
CA MET A 881 46.38 15.17 -8.75
C MET A 881 44.97 15.11 -8.14
N VAL A 882 44.86 14.93 -6.82
CA VAL A 882 43.56 14.83 -6.15
C VAL A 882 42.78 16.14 -6.28
N SER A 883 43.42 17.29 -6.05
CA SER A 883 42.80 18.61 -6.25
C SER A 883 42.26 18.80 -7.67
N ARG A 884 43.01 18.38 -8.70
CA ARG A 884 42.55 18.47 -10.09
C ARG A 884 41.26 17.66 -10.31
N CYS A 885 41.22 16.42 -9.86
CA CYS A 885 40.06 15.55 -10.03
C CYS A 885 38.83 16.09 -9.27
N ILE A 886 39.02 16.52 -8.02
CA ILE A 886 37.94 17.09 -7.20
C ILE A 886 37.40 18.38 -7.82
N ASN A 887 38.28 19.27 -8.31
CA ASN A 887 37.86 20.50 -8.97
C ASN A 887 37.10 20.23 -10.28
N TRP A 888 37.53 19.25 -11.08
CA TRP A 888 36.80 18.82 -12.27
C TRP A 888 35.38 18.37 -11.93
N PHE A 889 35.20 17.54 -10.90
CA PHE A 889 33.87 17.15 -10.46
C PHE A 889 33.03 18.34 -10.01
N LYS A 890 33.61 19.29 -9.26
CA LYS A 890 32.90 20.48 -8.77
C LYS A 890 32.50 21.42 -9.91
N GLU A 891 33.31 21.52 -10.95
CA GLU A 891 33.01 22.30 -12.16
C GLU A 891 31.79 21.72 -12.91
N TYR A 892 31.74 20.40 -13.08
CA TYR A 892 30.68 19.70 -13.83
C TYR A 892 29.66 18.98 -12.94
N ARG A 893 29.52 19.40 -11.68
CA ARG A 893 28.72 18.69 -10.66
C ARG A 893 27.26 18.55 -11.06
N ASP A 894 26.70 19.56 -11.73
CA ASP A 894 25.31 19.60 -12.16
C ASP A 894 24.99 18.46 -13.16
N ILE A 895 25.84 18.26 -14.16
CA ILE A 895 25.67 17.17 -15.13
C ILE A 895 26.13 15.82 -14.57
N LEU A 896 27.23 15.77 -13.80
CA LEU A 896 27.74 14.51 -13.23
C LEU A 896 26.82 13.91 -12.17
N THR A 897 25.96 14.69 -11.52
CA THR A 897 24.95 14.17 -10.58
C THR A 897 23.58 13.91 -11.25
N SER A 898 23.47 14.15 -12.56
CA SER A 898 22.25 13.90 -13.35
C SER A 898 22.12 12.43 -13.79
N ASP A 899 20.99 12.06 -14.40
CA ASP A 899 20.69 10.67 -14.75
C ASP A 899 21.72 10.06 -15.71
N ILE A 900 22.02 8.78 -15.50
CA ILE A 900 22.88 7.98 -16.39
C ILE A 900 22.02 7.20 -17.38
N ILE A 901 22.42 7.21 -18.65
CA ILE A 901 21.92 6.32 -19.72
C ILE A 901 22.85 5.13 -19.88
N HIS A 902 22.30 3.93 -19.93
CA HIS A 902 23.06 2.68 -19.90
C HIS A 902 23.53 2.27 -21.30
N VAL A 903 24.63 2.86 -21.78
CA VAL A 903 25.20 2.57 -23.12
C VAL A 903 25.67 1.11 -23.26
N SER A 904 26.48 0.63 -22.32
CA SER A 904 26.94 -0.76 -22.30
C SER A 904 27.40 -1.18 -20.91
N ARG A 905 26.99 -2.37 -20.47
CA ARG A 905 27.46 -2.93 -19.20
C ARG A 905 28.95 -3.27 -19.30
N PRO A 906 29.80 -2.87 -18.33
CA PRO A 906 31.23 -3.15 -18.38
C PRO A 906 31.58 -4.64 -18.47
N THR A 907 32.50 -5.00 -19.37
CA THR A 907 32.92 -6.40 -19.60
C THR A 907 34.42 -6.64 -19.42
N GLY A 908 35.22 -5.59 -19.37
CA GLY A 908 36.68 -5.68 -19.34
C GLY A 908 37.32 -6.05 -20.68
N ARG A 909 36.55 -6.10 -21.78
CA ARG A 909 37.04 -6.50 -23.11
C ARG A 909 37.10 -5.38 -24.15
N ASP A 910 36.47 -4.25 -23.85
CA ASP A 910 36.34 -3.08 -24.73
C ASP A 910 36.14 -1.83 -23.85
N LEU A 911 35.99 -0.65 -24.47
CA LEU A 911 35.69 0.59 -23.77
C LEU A 911 34.38 0.49 -22.98
N ASP A 912 34.44 0.90 -21.71
CA ASP A 912 33.28 1.11 -20.86
C ASP A 912 32.84 2.57 -20.95
N CYS A 913 31.54 2.86 -20.80
CA CYS A 913 30.98 4.18 -21.00
C CYS A 913 29.95 4.52 -19.93
N MET A 914 30.08 5.70 -19.32
CA MET A 914 29.07 6.34 -18.49
C MET A 914 28.59 7.59 -19.21
N MET A 915 27.28 7.72 -19.42
CA MET A 915 26.70 8.88 -20.12
C MET A 915 25.65 9.53 -19.23
N HIS A 916 25.98 10.68 -18.66
CA HIS A 916 25.02 11.52 -17.97
C HIS A 916 24.22 12.34 -18.97
N VAL A 917 22.94 12.57 -18.67
CA VAL A 917 22.03 13.39 -19.47
C VAL A 917 21.18 14.29 -18.58
N ASN A 918 20.96 15.53 -19.03
CA ASN A 918 20.01 16.43 -18.40
C ASN A 918 19.49 17.47 -19.41
N PRO A 919 18.23 17.37 -19.84
CA PRO A 919 17.67 18.28 -20.84
C PRO A 919 17.35 19.68 -20.29
N PHE A 920 17.44 19.89 -18.98
CA PHE A 920 16.98 21.12 -18.31
C PHE A 920 18.10 22.07 -17.88
N ILE A 921 19.37 21.70 -18.09
CA ILE A 921 20.53 22.52 -17.75
C ILE A 921 21.34 22.90 -19.00
N ARG A 922 22.42 23.67 -18.83
CA ARG A 922 23.30 24.07 -19.94
C ARG A 922 24.08 22.89 -20.51
N HIS A 923 24.74 22.13 -19.64
CA HIS A 923 25.53 20.96 -20.00
C HIS A 923 24.60 19.78 -20.18
N LYS A 924 24.18 19.51 -21.42
CA LYS A 924 23.10 18.56 -21.73
C LYS A 924 23.53 17.10 -21.56
N GLY A 925 24.82 16.82 -21.69
CA GLY A 925 25.38 15.49 -21.46
C GLY A 925 26.85 15.50 -21.06
N MET A 926 27.28 14.46 -20.36
CA MET A 926 28.69 14.18 -20.06
C MET A 926 28.95 12.70 -20.32
N VAL A 927 29.90 12.40 -21.19
CA VAL A 927 30.29 11.04 -21.54
C VAL A 927 31.67 10.78 -20.98
N VAL A 928 31.80 9.82 -20.07
CA VAL A 928 33.08 9.38 -19.51
C VAL A 928 33.38 7.98 -20.04
N VAL A 929 34.52 7.86 -20.74
CA VAL A 929 34.93 6.63 -21.43
C VAL A 929 36.18 6.07 -20.75
N PHE A 930 36.13 4.79 -20.42
CA PHE A 930 37.20 4.07 -19.73
C PHE A 930 37.72 2.96 -20.63
N ASN A 931 39.03 2.78 -20.70
CA ASN A 931 39.63 1.62 -21.36
C ASN A 931 40.16 0.63 -20.29
N PRO A 932 39.42 -0.42 -19.92
CA PRO A 932 39.91 -1.42 -18.95
C PRO A 932 41.07 -2.29 -19.47
N THR A 933 41.40 -2.22 -20.76
CA THR A 933 42.33 -3.14 -21.41
C THR A 933 43.78 -2.63 -21.36
N ASP A 934 44.70 -3.53 -21.69
CA ASP A 934 46.14 -3.27 -21.78
C ASP A 934 46.59 -2.76 -23.16
N ARG A 935 45.65 -2.41 -24.04
CA ARG A 935 45.93 -1.88 -25.38
C ARG A 935 45.16 -0.59 -25.65
N ASP A 936 45.71 0.25 -26.50
CA ASP A 936 45.00 1.41 -27.03
C ASP A 936 43.78 0.94 -27.84
N ILE A 937 42.65 1.64 -27.69
CA ILE A 937 41.44 1.37 -28.46
C ILE A 937 40.99 2.66 -29.14
N THR A 938 40.88 2.62 -30.46
CA THR A 938 40.27 3.67 -31.29
C THR A 938 39.04 3.09 -31.98
N LYS A 939 37.88 3.70 -31.77
CA LYS A 939 36.62 3.28 -32.42
C LYS A 939 35.62 4.43 -32.49
N GLU A 940 34.56 4.22 -33.24
CA GLU A 940 33.40 5.10 -33.26
C GLU A 940 32.34 4.56 -32.28
N MET A 941 31.97 5.37 -31.29
CA MET A 941 30.95 5.03 -30.30
C MET A 941 29.60 5.63 -30.70
N ARG A 942 28.57 4.79 -30.70
CA ARG A 942 27.18 5.24 -30.87
C ARG A 942 26.60 5.63 -29.53
N LEU A 943 26.20 6.88 -29.38
CA LEU A 943 25.68 7.46 -28.15
C LEU A 943 24.21 7.88 -28.32
N PRO A 944 23.29 7.43 -27.46
CA PRO A 944 21.88 7.81 -27.53
C PRO A 944 21.63 9.17 -26.86
N LEU A 945 21.54 10.25 -27.63
CA LEU A 945 21.38 11.61 -27.10
C LEU A 945 19.91 12.03 -26.95
N TYR A 946 18.93 11.17 -27.22
CA TYR A 946 17.50 11.53 -27.12
C TYR A 946 17.14 12.21 -25.78
N TYR A 947 17.61 11.66 -24.65
CA TYR A 947 17.33 12.18 -23.31
C TYR A 947 18.10 13.47 -22.94
N THR A 948 19.00 13.93 -23.80
CA THR A 948 19.62 15.27 -23.66
C THR A 948 18.68 16.39 -24.14
N GLY A 949 17.60 16.04 -24.84
CA GLY A 949 16.67 17.00 -25.46
C GLY A 949 17.21 17.68 -26.72
N LEU A 950 18.45 17.40 -27.13
CA LEU A 950 19.05 17.95 -28.34
C LEU A 950 18.41 17.37 -29.61
N LYS A 951 18.36 18.19 -30.66
CA LYS A 951 17.83 17.83 -31.98
C LYS A 951 18.82 18.24 -33.06
N ASP A 952 18.91 17.43 -34.12
CA ASP A 952 19.69 17.64 -35.35
C ASP A 952 21.21 17.71 -35.21
N LYS A 953 21.75 18.36 -34.17
CA LYS A 953 23.18 18.52 -33.91
C LYS A 953 23.48 18.54 -32.41
N ALA A 954 24.74 18.30 -32.09
CA ALA A 954 25.30 18.48 -30.76
C ALA A 954 26.73 19.03 -30.86
N THR A 955 27.08 19.91 -29.94
CA THR A 955 28.44 20.39 -29.78
C THR A 955 29.16 19.56 -28.72
N VAL A 956 30.29 18.95 -29.09
CA VAL A 956 31.10 18.11 -28.20
C VAL A 956 32.41 18.81 -27.88
N THR A 957 32.70 18.95 -26.59
CA THR A 957 34.00 19.42 -26.08
C THR A 957 34.74 18.25 -25.43
N SER A 958 35.91 17.89 -25.97
CA SER A 958 36.74 16.81 -25.44
C SER A 958 37.57 17.28 -24.24
N SER A 959 38.12 16.34 -23.47
CA SER A 959 38.95 16.63 -22.29
C SER A 959 40.21 17.47 -22.53
N ASP A 960 40.65 17.61 -23.79
CA ASP A 960 41.76 18.49 -24.19
C ASP A 960 41.32 19.93 -24.55
N GLY A 961 40.02 20.22 -24.44
CA GLY A 961 39.41 21.50 -24.79
C GLY A 961 39.03 21.65 -26.26
N SER A 962 39.29 20.65 -27.11
CA SER A 962 38.87 20.67 -28.52
C SER A 962 37.34 20.61 -28.63
N ARG A 963 36.77 21.46 -29.47
CA ARG A 963 35.32 21.59 -29.67
C ARG A 963 34.93 21.27 -31.11
N GLN A 964 33.96 20.39 -31.30
CA GLN A 964 33.48 19.95 -32.62
C GLN A 964 31.96 19.80 -32.64
N ASN A 965 31.36 20.06 -33.80
CA ASN A 965 29.93 19.88 -34.03
C ASN A 965 29.68 18.57 -34.74
N PHE A 966 28.68 17.83 -34.27
CA PHE A 966 28.25 16.58 -34.87
C PHE A 966 26.78 16.62 -35.21
N SER A 967 26.38 15.97 -36.30
CA SER A 967 24.97 15.76 -36.64
C SER A 967 24.41 14.56 -35.88
N LEU A 968 23.15 14.68 -35.46
CA LEU A 968 22.39 13.58 -34.88
C LEU A 968 21.57 12.89 -35.98
N ASN A 969 21.47 11.57 -35.91
CA ASN A 969 20.59 10.84 -36.83
C ASN A 969 19.10 11.00 -36.42
N GLN A 970 18.19 10.43 -37.20
CA GLN A 970 16.75 10.52 -36.94
C GLN A 970 16.30 9.91 -35.59
N LYS A 971 17.13 9.06 -34.97
CA LYS A 971 16.89 8.49 -33.64
C LYS A 971 17.51 9.34 -32.51
N GLY A 972 18.12 10.49 -32.83
CA GLY A 972 18.85 11.30 -31.88
C GLY A 972 20.17 10.68 -31.43
N GLU A 973 20.78 9.82 -32.25
CA GLU A 973 22.07 9.19 -31.92
C GLU A 973 23.25 9.97 -32.53
N LEU A 974 24.34 10.04 -31.77
CA LEU A 974 25.64 10.59 -32.16
C LEU A 974 26.62 9.46 -32.45
N LEU A 975 27.44 9.61 -33.50
CA LEU A 975 28.62 8.78 -33.75
C LEU A 975 29.88 9.55 -33.35
N LEU A 976 30.45 9.19 -32.20
CA LEU A 976 31.60 9.88 -31.61
C LEU A 976 32.89 9.08 -31.85
N PRO A 977 33.88 9.60 -32.60
CA PRO A 977 35.20 8.97 -32.70
C PRO A 977 35.94 9.14 -31.36
N VAL A 978 36.34 8.02 -30.77
CA VAL A 978 37.09 7.99 -29.50
C VAL A 978 38.40 7.25 -29.68
N SER A 979 39.45 7.72 -29.00
CA SER A 979 40.76 7.06 -28.96
C SER A 979 41.31 7.11 -27.55
N ILE A 980 41.23 5.99 -26.84
CA ILE A 980 41.58 5.91 -25.42
C ILE A 980 42.79 4.99 -25.24
N LYS A 981 43.81 5.49 -24.55
CA LYS A 981 45.01 4.72 -24.21
C LYS A 981 44.68 3.50 -23.35
N ALA A 982 45.53 2.48 -23.38
CA ALA A 982 45.46 1.36 -22.44
C ALA A 982 45.29 1.88 -21.00
N GLN A 983 44.31 1.35 -20.26
CA GLN A 983 44.00 1.77 -18.88
C GLN A 983 43.64 3.25 -18.71
N GLY A 984 43.40 3.97 -19.83
CA GLY A 984 43.14 5.40 -19.85
C GLY A 984 41.67 5.77 -19.67
N ILE A 985 41.44 7.06 -19.45
CA ILE A 985 40.13 7.68 -19.26
C ILE A 985 40.09 8.96 -20.10
N SER A 986 38.96 9.25 -20.73
CA SER A 986 38.67 10.56 -21.32
C SER A 986 37.20 10.90 -21.11
N TRP A 987 36.87 12.18 -21.19
CA TRP A 987 35.50 12.66 -21.06
C TRP A 987 35.16 13.63 -22.17
N TYR A 988 33.87 13.72 -22.47
CA TYR A 988 33.29 14.53 -23.54
C TYR A 988 32.05 15.23 -23.02
N LEU A 989 32.08 16.56 -23.01
CA LEU A 989 30.97 17.41 -22.62
C LEU A 989 30.09 17.69 -23.84
N ILE A 990 28.77 17.53 -23.68
CA ILE A 990 27.78 17.70 -24.75
C ILE A 990 26.92 18.93 -24.44
N GLU A 991 26.87 19.85 -25.39
CA GLU A 991 26.04 21.06 -25.39
C GLU A 991 25.25 21.17 -26.72
N GLU A 992 24.38 22.18 -26.81
CA GLU A 992 23.62 22.51 -28.03
C GLU A 992 24.49 22.96 -29.22
#